data_AF-A0A6S6W6H3-F1
#
_entry.id   AF-A0A6S6W6H3-F1
#
_cell.length_a   1.000
_cell.length_b   1.000
_cell.length_c   1.000
_cell.angle_alpha   90.00
_cell.angle_beta   90.00
_cell.angle_gamma   90.00
#
_symmetry.space_group_name_H-M   'P 1'
#
loop_
_entity.id
_entity.type
_entity.pdbx_description
1 polymer ?
#
loop_
_entity_poly.entity_id
_entity_poly.type
_entity_poly.pdbx_seq_one_letter_code
_entity_poly.pdbx_strand_id
1 'polypeptide(L)'
;MSAKSVQGPGGKKPASAATNLIAGGGAGMMEALACHPLDTIKVRMQLSRRARAPGAKKRGFITTGKEIIKRETALGLYKGLGAVLTGIVPKMAIRFTSYEWYKQLLADKDGNVASKSTFMSGLAAGITEAVLVVTPMEVVKIRLQAQHHSMADPLDIPKYRNAAHAMYTVVKEEGAGALWRGVSLTALRQGTNQAANFTAYSELRAQLQKYHGTTDLPGYETSMIGLVSGAVGPFTNAPIDTIKTRLQKMPAEPGQSAVQRIVVIASDMWKQEGIRSFYKGITPRVMRVAPGQAVTFTVYEYLKGVLEQGREMIPGGQYEEIYQRDAVWYLWYCNNNLELSVPHHLTGTPASQELKSALGSLITSTNQRGILATIQNETIVPSGTISSTASTFVDDLSNLQSHIQPNAALYILLRRADSLASPDKSLVAITYVPNAAPVRQKMLFASTRLTMVRELGGEHFGESVFTTEASELTSSGWEKHIAHTASENPLTAEEQSLQDIKDAEALESRGTRGQGLAQGGRIAIRADDEIAGALRKLGEGGTDNLVQLRMDGASETLQLVSSSSATPSTLASAIDTKEPRYAFYRHDDPDASVVFISTCPSGAKIRERMIYAASRGNVVSLAQNEAGLKVVKKLEATNPDEVTEQIILDEFKVEKKEESKGFAKPKRPGRR
;
A
#
# COMPACT_ATOMS: atom_id res chain seq x y z
N MET A 1 -20.87 0.51 30.42
CA MET A 1 -20.29 0.48 31.79
C MET A 1 -19.56 1.79 32.01
N SER A 2 -19.96 2.53 33.03
CA SER A 2 -19.48 3.89 33.31
C SER A 2 -18.11 3.83 33.99
N ALA A 3 -17.06 4.30 33.32
CA ALA A 3 -15.73 4.43 33.91
C ALA A 3 -15.75 5.59 34.94
N LYS A 4 -15.52 5.27 36.22
CA LYS A 4 -15.36 6.30 37.26
C LYS A 4 -14.19 7.22 36.87
N SER A 5 -14.51 8.50 36.74
CA SER A 5 -13.58 9.60 36.42
C SER A 5 -12.54 9.76 37.53
N VAL A 6 -11.32 9.28 37.32
CA VAL A 6 -10.17 9.63 38.17
C VAL A 6 -9.67 11.00 37.73
N GLN A 7 -9.77 12.01 38.60
CA GLN A 7 -9.25 13.36 38.34
C GLN A 7 -7.71 13.31 38.29
N GLY A 8 -7.12 13.87 37.24
CA GLY A 8 -5.68 14.06 37.15
C GLY A 8 -5.20 15.23 38.04
N PRO A 9 -3.89 15.31 38.34
CA PRO A 9 -3.34 16.42 39.11
C PRO A 9 -3.59 17.76 38.39
N GLY A 10 -4.01 18.77 39.16
CA GLY A 10 -4.35 20.12 38.67
C GLY A 10 -5.79 20.32 38.19
N GLY A 11 -6.72 19.41 38.47
CA GLY A 11 -8.15 19.59 38.15
C GLY A 11 -8.50 19.48 36.65
N LYS A 12 -7.50 19.24 35.78
CA LYS A 12 -7.73 18.97 34.36
C LYS A 12 -8.22 17.54 34.18
N LYS A 13 -9.35 17.36 33.48
CA LYS A 13 -9.86 16.02 33.10
C LYS A 13 -8.78 15.30 32.29
N PRO A 14 -8.44 14.02 32.57
CA PRO A 14 -7.48 13.29 31.76
C PRO A 14 -7.90 13.29 30.28
N ALA A 15 -6.91 13.31 29.37
CA ALA A 15 -7.18 13.20 27.94
C ALA A 15 -7.96 11.90 27.66
N SER A 16 -9.00 11.99 26.80
CA SER A 16 -9.82 10.82 26.46
C SER A 16 -8.95 9.74 25.82
N ALA A 17 -9.32 8.47 25.98
CA ALA A 17 -8.66 7.37 25.30
C ALA A 17 -8.60 7.59 23.77
N ALA A 18 -9.62 8.23 23.19
CA ALA A 18 -9.66 8.63 21.79
C ALA A 18 -8.61 9.72 21.46
N THR A 19 -8.45 10.74 22.32
CA THR A 19 -7.43 11.78 22.17
C THR A 19 -6.02 11.19 22.18
N ASN A 20 -5.76 10.29 23.12
CA ASN A 20 -4.46 9.60 23.19
C ASN A 20 -4.22 8.64 22.02
N LEU A 21 -5.28 8.02 21.49
CA LEU A 21 -5.18 7.14 20.33
C LEU A 21 -4.94 7.91 19.03
N ILE A 22 -5.61 9.05 18.83
CA ILE A 22 -5.42 9.91 17.65
C ILE A 22 -4.06 10.61 17.70
N ALA A 23 -3.72 11.24 18.83
CA ALA A 23 -2.42 11.88 19.01
C ALA A 23 -1.27 10.87 18.93
N GLY A 24 -1.42 9.70 19.59
CA GLY A 24 -0.42 8.63 19.56
C GLY A 24 -0.30 7.95 18.20
N GLY A 25 -1.41 7.73 17.50
CA GLY A 25 -1.45 7.17 16.16
C GLY A 25 -0.86 8.10 15.11
N GLY A 26 -1.23 9.39 15.15
CA GLY A 26 -0.68 10.43 14.27
C GLY A 26 0.82 10.67 14.50
N ALA A 27 1.25 10.71 15.77
CA ALA A 27 2.68 10.79 16.12
C ALA A 27 3.46 9.57 15.60
N GLY A 28 2.93 8.36 15.77
CA GLY A 28 3.54 7.14 15.25
C GLY A 28 3.61 7.09 13.72
N MET A 29 2.60 7.64 13.04
CA MET A 29 2.58 7.75 11.58
C MET A 29 3.67 8.71 11.08
N MET A 30 3.79 9.88 11.72
CA MET A 30 4.81 10.86 11.36
C MET A 30 6.24 10.36 11.68
N GLU A 31 6.42 9.66 12.80
CA GLU A 31 7.69 8.96 13.11
C GLU A 31 8.05 7.97 12.02
N ALA A 32 7.09 7.15 11.59
CA ALA A 32 7.30 6.20 10.51
C ALA A 32 7.71 6.93 9.22
N LEU A 33 6.97 7.96 8.80
CA LEU A 33 7.30 8.72 7.58
C LEU A 33 8.70 9.35 7.61
N ALA A 34 9.09 9.93 8.74
CA ALA A 34 10.40 10.59 8.89
C ALA A 34 11.57 9.60 9.02
N CYS A 35 11.39 8.50 9.77
CA CYS A 35 12.48 7.59 10.13
C CYS A 35 12.57 6.32 9.28
N HIS A 36 11.58 6.04 8.43
CA HIS A 36 11.58 4.82 7.62
C HIS A 36 12.76 4.69 6.64
N PRO A 37 13.30 5.77 6.02
CA PRO A 37 14.54 5.68 5.25
C PRO A 37 15.72 5.12 6.06
N LEU A 38 15.84 5.53 7.33
CA LEU A 38 16.89 5.05 8.23
C LEU A 38 16.71 3.56 8.57
N ASP A 39 15.46 3.12 8.76
CA ASP A 39 15.12 1.72 8.98
C ASP A 39 15.47 0.84 7.78
N THR A 40 15.15 1.28 6.57
CA THR A 40 15.45 0.54 5.34
C THR A 40 16.95 0.39 5.13
N ILE A 41 17.72 1.46 5.33
CA ILE A 41 19.19 1.41 5.26
C ILE A 41 19.76 0.45 6.29
N LYS A 42 19.28 0.51 7.54
CA LYS A 42 19.70 -0.39 8.62
C LYS A 42 19.43 -1.85 8.28
N VAL A 43 18.21 -2.18 7.83
CA VAL A 43 17.82 -3.57 7.54
C VAL A 43 18.62 -4.13 6.37
N ARG A 44 18.81 -3.36 5.29
CA ARG A 44 19.66 -3.80 4.16
C ARG A 44 21.12 -3.96 4.55
N MET A 45 21.64 -3.08 5.40
CA MET A 45 23.00 -3.20 5.93
C MET A 45 23.15 -4.48 6.78
N GLN A 46 22.14 -4.83 7.58
CA GLN A 46 22.12 -6.04 8.40
C GLN A 46 21.94 -7.33 7.57
N LEU A 47 21.19 -7.27 6.46
CA LEU A 47 20.91 -8.41 5.58
C LEU A 47 21.95 -8.61 4.45
N SER A 48 22.85 -7.64 4.23
CA SER A 48 23.86 -7.68 3.18
C SER A 48 24.76 -8.93 3.28
N ARG A 49 24.64 -9.84 2.30
CA ARG A 49 25.52 -11.01 2.13
C ARG A 49 26.99 -10.64 1.87
N ARG A 50 27.29 -9.41 1.44
CA ARG A 50 28.67 -8.95 1.19
C ARG A 50 29.46 -8.74 2.48
N ALA A 51 28.77 -8.57 3.62
CA ALA A 51 29.39 -8.62 4.95
C ALA A 51 29.76 -10.06 5.40
N ARG A 52 29.36 -11.07 4.61
CA ARG A 52 29.60 -12.50 4.83
C ARG A 52 30.79 -13.04 4.01
N ALA A 53 31.31 -12.26 3.05
CA ALA A 53 32.47 -12.65 2.24
C ALA A 53 33.78 -12.16 2.90
N PRO A 54 34.76 -13.03 3.17
CA PRO A 54 36.06 -12.61 3.72
C PRO A 54 36.75 -11.63 2.75
N GLY A 55 37.25 -10.50 3.27
CA GLY A 55 37.97 -9.48 2.50
C GLY A 55 37.13 -8.33 1.92
N ALA A 56 35.79 -8.40 1.95
CA ALA A 56 34.95 -7.30 1.47
C ALA A 56 34.78 -6.20 2.54
N LYS A 57 35.12 -4.94 2.21
CA LYS A 57 34.92 -3.79 3.11
C LYS A 57 33.44 -3.71 3.55
N LYS A 58 33.23 -3.64 4.87
CA LYS A 58 31.90 -3.42 5.47
C LYS A 58 31.34 -2.10 4.94
N ARG A 59 30.13 -2.11 4.38
CA ARG A 59 29.48 -0.91 3.84
C ARG A 59 29.02 -0.02 4.98
N GLY A 60 29.35 1.27 4.89
CA GLY A 60 28.84 2.29 5.80
C GLY A 60 27.36 2.61 5.55
N PHE A 61 26.76 3.30 6.51
CA PHE A 61 25.35 3.72 6.45
C PHE A 61 25.05 4.58 5.22
N ILE A 62 25.85 5.62 4.99
CA ILE A 62 25.70 6.57 3.87
C ILE A 62 25.91 5.87 2.53
N THR A 63 26.90 4.98 2.44
CA THR A 63 27.21 4.22 1.23
C THR A 63 26.08 3.27 0.86
N THR A 64 25.45 2.65 1.86
CA THR A 64 24.28 1.77 1.67
C THR A 64 23.07 2.59 1.20
N GLY A 65 22.84 3.78 1.75
CA GLY A 65 21.79 4.70 1.30
C GLY A 65 21.96 5.13 -0.16
N LYS A 66 23.15 5.60 -0.56
CA LYS A 66 23.45 6.00 -1.94
C LYS A 66 23.24 4.87 -2.95
N GLU A 67 23.59 3.65 -2.58
CA GLU A 67 23.41 2.47 -3.45
C GLU A 67 21.94 2.11 -3.65
N ILE A 68 21.10 2.24 -2.61
CA ILE A 68 19.65 1.98 -2.72
C ILE A 68 19.05 2.95 -3.73
N ILE A 69 19.37 4.25 -3.61
CA ILE A 69 18.87 5.28 -4.53
C ILE A 69 19.35 4.98 -5.96
N LYS A 70 20.63 4.60 -6.12
CA LYS A 70 21.22 4.30 -7.43
C LYS A 70 20.66 3.04 -8.10
N ARG A 71 20.24 2.02 -7.33
CA ARG A 71 19.78 0.73 -7.88
C ARG A 71 18.27 0.55 -7.93
N GLU A 72 17.53 1.19 -7.02
CA GLU A 72 16.09 0.97 -6.81
C GLU A 72 15.26 2.28 -6.80
N THR A 73 15.89 3.44 -7.02
CA THR A 73 15.26 4.78 -6.94
C THR A 73 15.08 5.29 -5.50
N ALA A 74 14.82 6.60 -5.34
CA ALA A 74 14.60 7.23 -4.03
C ALA A 74 13.45 6.60 -3.22
N LEU A 75 12.39 6.15 -3.90
CA LEU A 75 11.26 5.44 -3.28
C LEU A 75 11.64 4.07 -2.71
N GLY A 76 12.76 3.48 -3.14
CA GLY A 76 13.30 2.24 -2.58
C GLY A 76 13.68 2.34 -1.09
N LEU A 77 13.89 3.56 -0.58
CA LEU A 77 14.08 3.84 0.86
C LEU A 77 12.78 3.69 1.66
N TYR A 78 11.62 3.80 1.03
CA TYR A 78 10.29 3.67 1.65
C TYR A 78 9.69 2.26 1.55
N LYS A 79 10.45 1.29 1.04
CA LYS A 79 10.01 -0.10 0.89
C LYS A 79 9.58 -0.69 2.24
N GLY A 80 8.37 -1.23 2.29
CA GLY A 80 7.76 -1.77 3.51
C GLY A 80 7.07 -0.74 4.43
N LEU A 81 6.99 0.55 4.04
CA LEU A 81 6.29 1.58 4.81
C LEU A 81 4.80 1.24 4.98
N GLY A 82 4.15 0.73 3.92
CA GLY A 82 2.74 0.34 3.98
C GLY A 82 2.45 -0.67 5.10
N ALA A 83 3.33 -1.66 5.31
CA ALA A 83 3.19 -2.64 6.39
C ALA A 83 3.28 -1.99 7.80
N VAL A 84 4.12 -0.96 7.94
CA VAL A 84 4.28 -0.20 9.18
C VAL A 84 3.03 0.64 9.43
N LEU A 85 2.57 1.39 8.43
CA LEU A 85 1.40 2.27 8.55
C LEU A 85 0.13 1.50 8.89
N THR A 86 -0.12 0.36 8.23
CA THR A 86 -1.27 -0.50 8.55
C THR A 86 -1.21 -1.11 9.94
N GLY A 87 0.00 -1.26 10.51
CA GLY A 87 0.21 -1.84 11.83
C GLY A 87 0.12 -0.86 12.99
N ILE A 88 0.25 0.46 12.76
CA ILE A 88 0.28 1.47 13.84
C ILE A 88 -1.04 1.53 14.60
N VAL A 89 -2.17 1.58 13.89
CA VAL A 89 -3.49 1.71 14.52
C VAL A 89 -3.85 0.46 15.33
N PRO A 90 -3.73 -0.78 14.79
CA PRO A 90 -3.98 -1.99 15.58
C PRO A 90 -3.04 -2.13 16.78
N LYS A 91 -1.76 -1.76 16.62
CA LYS A 91 -0.77 -1.75 17.70
C LYS A 91 -1.22 -0.86 18.86
N MET A 92 -1.59 0.39 18.58
CA MET A 92 -2.04 1.31 19.61
C MET A 92 -3.37 0.87 20.25
N ALA A 93 -4.33 0.41 19.44
CA ALA A 93 -5.62 -0.08 19.93
C ALA A 93 -5.45 -1.25 20.92
N ILE A 94 -4.66 -2.26 20.56
CA ILE A 94 -4.39 -3.41 21.46
C ILE A 94 -3.65 -2.95 22.71
N ARG A 95 -2.65 -2.09 22.59
CA ARG A 95 -1.89 -1.59 23.74
C ARG A 95 -2.78 -0.90 24.76
N PHE A 96 -3.62 0.04 24.33
CA PHE A 96 -4.50 0.77 25.25
C PHE A 96 -5.61 -0.11 25.82
N THR A 97 -6.19 -0.99 25.01
CA THR A 97 -7.25 -1.91 25.46
C THR A 97 -6.73 -2.93 26.46
N SER A 98 -5.58 -3.54 26.16
CA SER A 98 -4.95 -4.51 27.06
C SER A 98 -4.40 -3.85 28.33
N TYR A 99 -3.86 -2.64 28.22
CA TYR A 99 -3.43 -1.87 29.40
C TYR A 99 -4.58 -1.61 30.36
N GLU A 100 -5.72 -1.12 29.84
CA GLU A 100 -6.89 -0.83 30.66
C GLU A 100 -7.47 -2.12 31.26
N TRP A 101 -7.53 -3.21 30.47
CA TRP A 101 -7.96 -4.52 30.94
C TRP A 101 -7.07 -5.05 32.09
N TYR A 102 -5.75 -5.05 31.92
CA TYR A 102 -4.82 -5.51 32.96
C TYR A 102 -4.81 -4.58 34.17
N LYS A 103 -5.08 -3.29 33.98
CA LYS A 103 -5.18 -2.33 35.07
C LYS A 103 -6.42 -2.58 35.92
N GLN A 104 -7.55 -2.90 35.30
CA GLN A 104 -8.79 -3.27 35.99
C GLN A 104 -8.67 -4.61 36.73
N LEU A 105 -7.98 -5.59 36.15
CA LEU A 105 -7.71 -6.88 36.82
C LEU A 105 -6.80 -6.76 38.04
N LEU A 106 -5.91 -5.77 38.07
CA LEU A 106 -4.95 -5.53 39.17
C LEU A 106 -5.37 -4.36 40.08
N ALA A 107 -6.61 -3.88 39.95
CA ALA A 107 -7.18 -2.87 40.83
C ALA A 107 -7.68 -3.51 42.13
N ASP A 108 -7.47 -2.83 43.26
CA ASP A 108 -7.98 -3.28 44.55
C ASP A 108 -9.51 -3.17 44.63
N LYS A 109 -10.11 -3.76 45.67
CA LYS A 109 -11.58 -3.75 45.91
C LYS A 109 -12.18 -2.33 45.98
N ASP A 110 -11.37 -1.32 46.29
CA ASP A 110 -11.75 0.10 46.32
C ASP A 110 -11.51 0.85 45.00
N GLY A 111 -11.01 0.17 43.96
CA GLY A 111 -10.73 0.74 42.63
C GLY A 111 -9.40 1.51 42.53
N ASN A 112 -8.56 1.48 43.57
CA ASN A 112 -7.24 2.10 43.55
C ASN A 112 -6.21 1.17 42.89
N VAL A 113 -5.29 1.76 42.12
CA VAL A 113 -4.24 1.02 41.40
C VAL A 113 -2.87 1.46 41.90
N ALA A 114 -2.14 0.55 42.54
CA ALA A 114 -0.78 0.81 43.00
C ALA A 114 0.19 1.04 41.81
N SER A 115 1.29 1.78 42.03
CA SER A 115 2.32 2.01 41.01
C SER A 115 2.93 0.70 40.47
N LYS A 116 3.06 -0.32 41.32
CA LYS A 116 3.51 -1.66 40.90
C LYS A 116 2.50 -2.36 39.99
N SER A 117 1.20 -2.27 40.29
CA SER A 117 0.13 -2.77 39.43
C SER A 117 0.12 -2.06 38.08
N THR A 118 0.25 -0.74 38.08
CA THR A 118 0.35 0.08 36.85
C THR A 118 1.53 -0.33 35.98
N PHE A 119 2.68 -0.62 36.59
CA PHE A 119 3.86 -1.13 35.91
C PHE A 119 3.63 -2.52 35.30
N MET A 120 3.07 -3.46 36.06
CA MET A 120 2.76 -4.81 35.58
C MET A 120 1.74 -4.80 34.45
N SER A 121 0.69 -3.96 34.54
CA SER A 121 -0.29 -3.77 33.45
C SER A 121 0.37 -3.20 32.19
N GLY A 122 1.29 -2.24 32.34
CA GLY A 122 2.06 -1.67 31.22
C GLY A 122 2.98 -2.68 30.54
N LEU A 123 3.64 -3.54 31.32
CA LEU A 123 4.52 -4.60 30.82
C LEU A 123 3.71 -5.70 30.13
N ALA A 124 2.62 -6.16 30.75
CA ALA A 124 1.72 -7.16 30.17
C ALA A 124 1.07 -6.66 28.87
N ALA A 125 0.59 -5.42 28.83
CA ALA A 125 0.06 -4.79 27.63
C ALA A 125 1.09 -4.72 26.50
N GLY A 126 2.34 -4.37 26.83
CA GLY A 126 3.45 -4.39 25.88
C GLY A 126 3.74 -5.77 25.31
N ILE A 127 3.74 -6.82 26.13
CA ILE A 127 3.92 -8.20 25.65
C ILE A 127 2.75 -8.64 24.76
N THR A 128 1.52 -8.32 25.14
CA THR A 128 0.33 -8.67 24.35
C THR A 128 0.32 -7.99 22.99
N GLU A 129 0.68 -6.70 22.94
CA GLU A 129 0.92 -5.97 21.68
C GLU A 129 2.04 -6.61 20.86
N ALA A 130 3.14 -7.02 21.52
CA ALA A 130 4.28 -7.67 20.89
C ALA A 130 3.85 -8.92 20.12
N VAL A 131 3.08 -9.78 20.79
CA VAL A 131 2.67 -11.10 20.30
C VAL A 131 1.62 -10.96 19.21
N LEU A 132 0.62 -10.12 19.41
CA LEU A 132 -0.55 -10.06 18.52
C LEU A 132 -0.30 -9.24 17.24
N VAL A 133 0.46 -8.15 17.33
CA VAL A 133 0.62 -7.22 16.19
C VAL A 133 2.06 -7.04 15.79
N VAL A 134 2.98 -6.82 16.75
CA VAL A 134 4.35 -6.43 16.38
C VAL A 134 5.11 -7.57 15.71
N THR A 135 5.01 -8.79 16.23
CA THR A 135 5.74 -9.95 15.66
C THR A 135 5.32 -10.27 14.22
N PRO A 136 4.02 -10.44 13.88
CA PRO A 136 3.62 -10.66 12.50
C PRO A 136 3.98 -9.48 11.58
N MET A 137 3.81 -8.24 12.05
CA MET A 137 4.18 -7.04 11.30
C MET A 137 5.70 -6.96 11.04
N GLU A 138 6.54 -7.26 12.03
CA GLU A 138 8.00 -7.27 11.90
C GLU A 138 8.45 -8.32 10.86
N VAL A 139 7.88 -9.53 10.87
CA VAL A 139 8.20 -10.58 9.90
C VAL A 139 7.86 -10.12 8.47
N VAL A 140 6.67 -9.55 8.27
CA VAL A 140 6.25 -9.02 6.96
C VAL A 140 7.14 -7.87 6.50
N LYS A 141 7.44 -6.90 7.39
CA LYS A 141 8.33 -5.77 7.10
C LYS A 141 9.72 -6.24 6.69
N ILE A 142 10.32 -7.15 7.46
CA ILE A 142 11.68 -7.66 7.19
C ILE A 142 11.73 -8.34 5.84
N ARG A 143 10.73 -9.17 5.49
CA ARG A 143 10.68 -9.85 4.18
C ARG A 143 10.51 -8.88 3.01
N LEU A 144 9.65 -7.87 3.17
CA LEU A 144 9.47 -6.81 2.18
C LEU A 144 10.72 -5.94 1.99
N GLN A 145 11.49 -5.72 3.05
CA GLN A 145 12.75 -4.95 3.00
C GLN A 145 13.95 -5.80 2.55
N ALA A 146 13.86 -7.13 2.70
CA ALA A 146 14.89 -8.07 2.25
C ALA A 146 14.89 -8.29 0.74
N GLN A 147 13.73 -8.23 0.07
CA GLN A 147 13.65 -8.40 -1.39
C GLN A 147 14.40 -7.28 -2.12
N HIS A 148 15.35 -7.66 -2.96
CA HIS A 148 16.08 -6.76 -3.84
C HIS A 148 15.38 -6.78 -5.19
N HIS A 149 14.97 -5.61 -5.69
CA HIS A 149 14.47 -5.46 -7.06
C HIS A 149 15.45 -4.57 -7.78
N SER A 150 16.24 -5.16 -8.67
CA SER A 150 17.21 -4.41 -9.44
C SER A 150 16.50 -3.80 -10.64
N MET A 151 16.50 -2.46 -10.77
CA MET A 151 16.03 -1.77 -11.99
C MET A 151 16.83 -2.17 -13.25
N ALA A 152 17.94 -2.89 -13.08
CA ALA A 152 18.79 -3.37 -14.18
C ALA A 152 18.33 -4.72 -14.77
N ASP A 153 17.36 -5.43 -14.16
CA ASP A 153 16.89 -6.74 -14.63
C ASP A 153 15.36 -6.75 -14.74
N PRO A 154 14.79 -6.55 -15.96
CA PRO A 154 13.34 -6.48 -16.19
C PRO A 154 12.56 -7.77 -15.86
N LEU A 155 13.25 -8.88 -15.61
CA LEU A 155 12.67 -10.20 -15.34
C LEU A 155 12.55 -10.53 -13.84
N ASP A 156 13.10 -9.70 -12.94
CA ASP A 156 13.08 -9.96 -11.49
C ASP A 156 11.73 -9.53 -10.89
N ILE A 157 10.71 -10.40 -11.03
CA ILE A 157 9.36 -10.13 -10.55
C ILE A 157 9.33 -10.11 -9.01
N PRO A 158 8.77 -9.06 -8.38
CA PRO A 158 8.57 -9.03 -6.94
C PRO A 158 7.82 -10.21 -6.37
N LYS A 159 8.51 -11.05 -5.59
CA LYS A 159 7.86 -12.10 -4.77
C LYS A 159 6.75 -11.52 -3.89
N TYR A 160 6.94 -10.31 -3.38
CA TYR A 160 5.96 -9.63 -2.52
C TYR A 160 5.60 -8.25 -3.08
N ARG A 161 4.36 -8.11 -3.57
CA ARG A 161 3.81 -6.86 -4.13
C ARG A 161 3.49 -5.80 -3.08
N ASN A 162 2.84 -6.20 -1.99
CA ASN A 162 2.44 -5.31 -0.90
C ASN A 162 2.40 -6.07 0.45
N ALA A 163 2.10 -5.39 1.54
CA ALA A 163 2.06 -5.97 2.89
C ALA A 163 1.02 -7.10 3.04
N ALA A 164 -0.17 -6.91 2.48
CA ALA A 164 -1.24 -7.91 2.53
C ALA A 164 -0.88 -9.17 1.73
N HIS A 165 -0.35 -9.00 0.53
CA HIS A 165 0.16 -10.08 -0.31
C HIS A 165 1.33 -10.79 0.36
N ALA A 166 2.27 -10.07 0.97
CA ALA A 166 3.37 -10.66 1.72
C ALA A 166 2.87 -11.51 2.89
N MET A 167 1.91 -11.01 3.67
CA MET A 167 1.30 -11.76 4.77
C MET A 167 0.60 -13.02 4.25
N TYR A 168 -0.23 -12.90 3.21
CA TYR A 168 -0.94 -14.02 2.59
C TYR A 168 0.02 -15.10 2.06
N THR A 169 1.04 -14.69 1.30
CA THR A 169 2.04 -15.61 0.73
C THR A 169 2.82 -16.32 1.82
N VAL A 170 3.21 -15.63 2.91
CA VAL A 170 3.92 -16.27 4.03
C VAL A 170 3.04 -17.30 4.73
N VAL A 171 1.77 -16.98 4.98
CA VAL A 171 0.84 -17.93 5.62
C VAL A 171 0.57 -19.12 4.71
N LYS A 172 0.43 -18.90 3.40
CA LYS A 172 0.16 -19.95 2.41
C LYS A 172 1.37 -20.88 2.20
N GLU A 173 2.57 -20.34 2.11
CA GLU A 173 3.79 -21.12 1.80
C GLU A 173 4.45 -21.75 3.03
N GLU A 174 4.40 -21.08 4.20
CA GLU A 174 5.15 -21.50 5.40
C GLU A 174 4.26 -21.79 6.62
N GLY A 175 2.94 -21.58 6.49
CA GLY A 175 1.96 -21.75 7.54
C GLY A 175 1.84 -20.54 8.49
N ALA A 176 0.76 -20.51 9.26
CA ALA A 176 0.48 -19.43 10.22
C ALA A 176 1.60 -19.26 11.27
N GLY A 177 2.22 -20.36 11.71
CA GLY A 177 3.32 -20.34 12.68
C GLY A 177 4.57 -19.56 12.23
N ALA A 178 4.74 -19.33 10.92
CA ALA A 178 5.84 -18.55 10.38
C ALA A 178 5.81 -17.07 10.83
N LEU A 179 4.61 -16.52 11.10
CA LEU A 179 4.42 -15.15 11.55
C LEU A 179 4.90 -14.92 13.00
N TRP A 180 4.95 -15.96 13.83
CA TRP A 180 5.38 -15.90 15.22
C TRP A 180 6.80 -16.42 15.45
N ARG A 181 7.56 -16.68 14.38
CA ARG A 181 8.98 -17.06 14.51
C ARG A 181 9.77 -15.94 15.19
N GLY A 182 10.29 -16.24 16.38
CA GLY A 182 11.06 -15.28 17.17
C GLY A 182 10.24 -14.46 18.17
N VAL A 183 8.95 -14.80 18.38
CA VAL A 183 8.06 -14.11 19.33
C VAL A 183 8.64 -14.00 20.74
N SER A 184 9.31 -15.03 21.24
CA SER A 184 9.94 -15.04 22.57
C SER A 184 11.06 -13.98 22.69
N LEU A 185 11.86 -13.81 21.63
CA LEU A 185 12.92 -12.81 21.57
C LEU A 185 12.36 -11.40 21.39
N THR A 186 11.25 -11.24 20.66
CA THR A 186 10.57 -9.95 20.50
C THR A 186 9.87 -9.54 21.80
N ALA A 187 9.22 -10.47 22.50
CA ALA A 187 8.61 -10.26 23.81
C ALA A 187 9.66 -9.93 24.87
N LEU A 188 10.78 -10.67 24.92
CA LEU A 188 11.90 -10.39 25.83
C LEU A 188 12.46 -8.99 25.60
N ARG A 189 12.70 -8.62 24.33
CA ARG A 189 13.20 -7.30 23.94
C ARG A 189 12.23 -6.19 24.30
N GLN A 190 10.94 -6.37 24.07
CA GLN A 190 9.95 -5.35 24.43
C GLN A 190 9.79 -5.23 25.95
N GLY A 191 9.74 -6.36 26.67
CA GLY A 191 9.64 -6.37 28.13
C GLY A 191 10.84 -5.67 28.79
N THR A 192 12.06 -6.00 28.37
CA THR A 192 13.30 -5.37 28.88
C THR A 192 13.40 -3.89 28.49
N ASN A 193 13.00 -3.51 27.27
CA ASN A 193 12.94 -2.10 26.86
C ASN A 193 11.95 -1.29 27.71
N GLN A 194 10.76 -1.85 27.97
CA GLN A 194 9.74 -1.20 28.77
C GLN A 194 10.20 -1.09 30.23
N ALA A 195 10.72 -2.18 30.81
CA ALA A 195 11.23 -2.17 32.18
C ALA A 195 12.31 -1.10 32.38
N ALA A 196 13.33 -1.07 31.50
CA ALA A 196 14.41 -0.10 31.60
C ALA A 196 13.94 1.35 31.43
N ASN A 197 13.07 1.62 30.46
CA ASN A 197 12.52 2.97 30.24
C ASN A 197 11.68 3.42 31.45
N PHE A 198 10.80 2.56 31.96
CA PHE A 198 9.97 2.89 33.12
C PHE A 198 10.79 3.14 34.38
N THR A 199 11.79 2.29 34.67
CA THR A 199 12.68 2.47 35.83
C THR A 199 13.45 3.79 35.72
N ALA A 200 14.03 4.08 34.55
CA ALA A 200 14.73 5.35 34.32
C ALA A 200 13.79 6.55 34.46
N TYR A 201 12.58 6.46 33.90
CA TYR A 201 11.57 7.51 34.01
C TYR A 201 11.16 7.77 35.46
N SER A 202 10.90 6.71 36.25
CA SER A 202 10.47 6.84 37.64
C SER A 202 11.55 7.41 38.55
N GLU A 203 12.81 7.00 38.37
CA GLU A 203 13.93 7.49 39.17
C GLU A 203 14.25 8.95 38.87
N LEU A 204 14.34 9.31 37.58
CA LEU A 204 14.58 10.69 37.16
C LEU A 204 13.45 11.62 37.61
N ARG A 205 12.20 11.17 37.47
CA ARG A 205 11.04 11.92 37.97
C ARG A 205 11.05 12.07 39.48
N ALA A 206 11.37 11.02 40.23
CA ALA A 206 11.45 11.08 41.69
C ALA A 206 12.56 12.02 42.18
N GLN A 207 13.70 12.07 41.49
CA GLN A 207 14.79 12.99 41.80
C GLN A 207 14.41 14.45 41.53
N LEU A 208 13.77 14.74 40.40
CA LEU A 208 13.29 16.09 40.11
C LEU A 208 12.16 16.53 41.07
N GLN A 209 11.22 15.65 41.39
CA GLN A 209 10.16 15.95 42.37
C GLN A 209 10.74 16.24 43.76
N LYS A 210 11.81 15.54 44.17
CA LYS A 210 12.54 15.84 45.41
C LYS A 210 13.28 17.18 45.34
N TYR A 211 13.79 17.56 44.18
CA TYR A 211 14.50 18.83 43.98
C TYR A 211 13.55 20.04 43.98
N HIS A 212 12.39 19.93 43.32
CA HIS A 212 11.38 20.98 43.27
C HIS A 212 10.48 21.04 44.51
N GLY A 213 10.46 19.99 45.33
CA GLY A 213 9.58 19.90 46.50
C GLY A 213 8.08 19.83 46.15
N THR A 214 7.75 19.59 44.87
CA THR A 214 6.38 19.53 44.34
C THR A 214 6.08 18.16 43.76
N THR A 215 4.81 17.75 43.82
CA THR A 215 4.33 16.52 43.15
C THR A 215 4.19 16.69 41.64
N ASP A 216 3.99 17.93 41.17
CA ASP A 216 3.78 18.26 39.77
C ASP A 216 5.01 18.89 39.15
N LEU A 217 5.42 18.33 37.99
CA LEU A 217 6.52 18.83 37.17
C LEU A 217 5.96 19.53 35.93
N PRO A 218 6.59 20.61 35.46
CA PRO A 218 6.30 21.22 34.17
C PRO A 218 6.32 20.21 33.01
N GLY A 219 5.51 20.46 31.98
CA GLY A 219 5.42 19.59 30.80
C GLY A 219 6.75 19.37 30.10
N TYR A 220 7.57 20.42 29.95
CA TYR A 220 8.88 20.32 29.29
C TYR A 220 9.87 19.44 30.07
N GLU A 221 9.88 19.49 31.40
CA GLU A 221 10.73 18.64 32.24
C GLU A 221 10.30 17.17 32.14
N THR A 222 8.98 16.95 32.15
CA THR A 222 8.40 15.61 31.96
C THR A 222 8.76 15.03 30.60
N SER A 223 8.77 15.86 29.54
CA SER A 223 9.16 15.47 28.19
C SER A 223 10.67 15.22 28.07
N MET A 224 11.51 16.02 28.74
CA MET A 224 12.96 15.78 28.80
C MET A 224 13.30 14.48 29.54
N ILE A 225 12.64 14.20 30.67
CA ILE A 225 12.77 12.92 31.39
C ILE A 225 12.35 11.76 30.46
N GLY A 226 11.23 11.91 29.74
CA GLY A 226 10.76 10.92 28.78
C GLY A 226 11.75 10.65 27.63
N LEU A 227 12.43 11.69 27.14
CA LEU A 227 13.46 11.59 26.11
C LEU A 227 14.70 10.84 26.64
N VAL A 228 15.19 11.20 27.82
CA VAL A 228 16.35 10.56 28.45
C VAL A 228 16.04 9.10 28.81
N SER A 229 14.89 8.82 29.43
CA SER A 229 14.48 7.47 29.80
C SER A 229 14.23 6.59 28.57
N GLY A 230 13.68 7.17 27.49
CA GLY A 230 13.50 6.50 26.19
C GLY A 230 14.82 6.10 25.53
N ALA A 231 15.90 6.84 25.77
CA ALA A 231 17.23 6.53 25.26
C ALA A 231 17.92 5.38 26.01
N VAL A 232 17.61 5.15 27.30
CA VAL A 232 18.21 4.08 28.13
C VAL A 232 17.87 2.68 27.59
N GLY A 233 16.65 2.48 27.10
CA GLY A 233 16.19 1.17 26.59
C GLY A 233 17.11 0.56 25.52
N PRO A 234 17.49 1.31 24.45
CA PRO A 234 18.50 0.88 23.48
C PRO A 234 19.87 0.50 24.04
N PHE A 235 20.36 1.17 25.10
CA PHE A 235 21.63 0.83 25.74
C PHE A 235 21.52 -0.47 26.52
N THR A 236 20.44 -0.67 27.27
CA THR A 236 20.19 -1.91 28.04
C THR A 236 19.99 -3.11 27.12
N ASN A 237 19.39 -2.91 25.95
CA ASN A 237 19.09 -3.99 25.00
C ASN A 237 20.22 -4.30 24.02
N ALA A 238 21.26 -3.47 23.94
CA ALA A 238 22.36 -3.68 23.01
C ALA A 238 23.07 -5.05 23.18
N PRO A 239 23.35 -5.55 24.41
CA PRO A 239 23.92 -6.88 24.62
C PRO A 239 23.00 -8.01 24.13
N ILE A 240 21.69 -7.90 24.38
CA ILE A 240 20.70 -8.90 23.95
C ILE A 240 20.58 -8.93 22.43
N ASP A 241 20.52 -7.75 21.80
CA ASP A 241 20.42 -7.62 20.35
C ASP A 241 21.71 -8.13 19.65
N THR A 242 22.89 -7.88 20.22
CA THR A 242 24.15 -8.40 19.65
C THR A 242 24.26 -9.93 19.77
N ILE A 243 23.89 -10.52 20.91
CA ILE A 243 23.83 -11.98 21.08
C ILE A 243 22.80 -12.59 20.12
N LYS A 244 21.59 -12.01 20.01
CA LYS A 244 20.54 -12.46 19.08
C LYS A 244 21.04 -12.47 17.65
N THR A 245 21.73 -11.42 17.20
CA THR A 245 22.26 -11.36 15.84
C THR A 245 23.37 -12.38 15.56
N ARG A 246 24.12 -12.83 16.58
CA ARG A 246 25.11 -13.91 16.43
C ARG A 246 24.47 -15.29 16.48
N LEU A 247 23.49 -15.48 17.36
CA LEU A 247 22.70 -16.71 17.45
C LEU A 247 21.98 -17.01 16.13
N GLN A 248 21.45 -15.99 15.46
CA GLN A 248 20.83 -16.11 14.14
C GLN A 248 21.83 -16.33 12.99
N LYS A 249 23.14 -16.15 13.23
CA LYS A 249 24.20 -16.41 12.24
C LYS A 249 24.75 -17.83 12.31
N MET A 250 24.64 -18.51 13.45
CA MET A 250 25.13 -19.88 13.64
C MET A 250 24.01 -20.88 13.31
N PRO A 251 24.26 -21.89 12.45
CA PRO A 251 23.33 -22.99 12.23
C PRO A 251 22.96 -23.66 13.57
N ALA A 252 21.74 -24.19 13.66
CA ALA A 252 21.36 -24.99 14.82
C ALA A 252 21.93 -26.40 14.65
N GLU A 253 22.83 -26.81 15.54
CA GLU A 253 23.31 -28.19 15.61
C GLU A 253 22.24 -29.06 16.31
N PRO A 254 21.98 -30.30 15.84
CA PRO A 254 21.02 -31.20 16.47
C PRO A 254 21.41 -31.48 17.93
N GLY A 255 20.48 -31.28 18.87
CA GLY A 255 20.64 -31.64 20.29
C GLY A 255 21.03 -30.52 21.27
N GLN A 256 21.33 -29.30 20.82
CA GLN A 256 21.64 -28.17 21.72
C GLN A 256 20.40 -27.34 22.08
N SER A 257 20.21 -27.03 23.37
CA SER A 257 19.16 -26.10 23.78
C SER A 257 19.46 -24.66 23.35
N ALA A 258 18.42 -23.87 23.06
CA ALA A 258 18.57 -22.46 22.69
C ALA A 258 19.30 -21.63 23.77
N VAL A 259 19.12 -21.99 25.05
CA VAL A 259 19.74 -21.31 26.19
C VAL A 259 21.24 -21.62 26.25
N GLN A 260 21.66 -22.88 26.09
CA GLN A 260 23.08 -23.23 26.06
C GLN A 260 23.83 -22.48 24.95
N ARG A 261 23.22 -22.36 23.76
CA ARG A 261 23.80 -21.61 22.63
C ARG A 261 23.98 -20.12 22.96
N ILE A 262 23.01 -19.51 23.64
CA ILE A 262 23.11 -18.12 24.10
C ILE A 262 24.28 -17.94 25.07
N VAL A 263 24.43 -18.85 26.04
CA VAL A 263 25.49 -18.80 27.05
C VAL A 263 26.88 -18.98 26.43
N VAL A 264 27.02 -19.94 25.50
CA VAL A 264 28.28 -20.17 24.76
C VAL A 264 28.67 -18.92 23.96
N ILE A 265 27.73 -18.36 23.20
CA ILE A 265 27.98 -17.14 22.40
C ILE A 265 28.35 -15.96 23.29
N ALA A 266 27.67 -15.77 24.42
CA ALA A 266 27.97 -14.70 25.36
C ALA A 266 29.36 -14.87 26.00
N SER A 267 29.72 -16.10 26.40
CA SER A 267 31.06 -16.43 26.93
C SER A 267 32.15 -16.18 25.90
N ASP A 268 31.96 -16.61 24.65
CA ASP A 268 32.93 -16.41 23.57
C ASP A 268 33.11 -14.92 23.23
N MET A 269 32.02 -14.15 23.18
CA MET A 269 32.08 -12.70 23.00
C MET A 269 32.89 -12.03 24.10
N TRP A 270 32.70 -12.44 25.34
CA TRP A 270 33.41 -11.88 26.49
C TRP A 270 34.90 -12.23 26.45
N LYS A 271 35.24 -13.50 26.23
CA LYS A 271 36.62 -14.01 26.26
C LYS A 271 37.45 -13.58 25.05
N GLN A 272 36.86 -13.55 23.85
CA GLN A 272 37.61 -13.32 22.60
C GLN A 272 37.59 -11.86 22.13
N GLU A 273 36.52 -11.11 22.41
CA GLU A 273 36.35 -9.76 21.87
C GLU A 273 36.16 -8.65 22.93
N GLY A 274 36.00 -9.03 24.20
CA GLY A 274 35.81 -8.13 25.32
C GLY A 274 34.45 -7.41 25.33
N ILE A 275 34.24 -6.58 26.36
CA ILE A 275 32.93 -5.98 26.65
C ILE A 275 32.42 -5.02 25.55
N ARG A 276 33.32 -4.41 24.78
CA ARG A 276 32.95 -3.54 23.64
C ARG A 276 32.21 -4.29 22.53
N SER A 277 32.36 -5.62 22.45
CA SER A 277 31.66 -6.44 21.46
C SER A 277 30.14 -6.45 21.64
N PHE A 278 29.66 -6.37 22.88
CA PHE A 278 28.23 -6.36 23.22
C PHE A 278 27.50 -5.08 22.77
N TYR A 279 28.26 -4.03 22.45
CA TYR A 279 27.73 -2.73 21.99
C TYR A 279 28.01 -2.46 20.51
N LYS A 280 28.62 -3.40 19.77
CA LYS A 280 28.84 -3.27 18.32
C LYS A 280 27.49 -3.21 17.59
N GLY A 281 27.17 -2.05 17.02
CA GLY A 281 25.91 -1.79 16.31
C GLY A 281 24.95 -0.83 17.03
N ILE A 282 25.36 -0.25 18.15
CA ILE A 282 24.56 0.75 18.87
C ILE A 282 24.44 2.08 18.10
N THR A 283 25.45 2.47 17.33
CA THR A 283 25.46 3.72 16.54
C THR A 283 24.26 3.83 15.58
N PRO A 284 24.01 2.87 14.66
CA PRO A 284 22.82 2.92 13.80
C PRO A 284 21.51 2.74 14.58
N ARG A 285 21.54 2.25 15.83
CA ARG A 285 20.35 2.14 16.67
C ARG A 285 20.00 3.49 17.29
N VAL A 286 20.96 4.18 17.90
CA VAL A 286 20.78 5.50 18.51
C VAL A 286 20.41 6.53 17.43
N MET A 287 21.07 6.46 16.26
CA MET A 287 20.77 7.33 15.12
C MET A 287 19.34 7.20 14.58
N ARG A 288 18.66 6.08 14.82
CA ARG A 288 17.24 5.89 14.47
C ARG A 288 16.30 6.23 15.64
N VAL A 289 16.69 5.89 16.87
CA VAL A 289 15.83 6.09 18.04
C VAL A 289 15.73 7.57 18.40
N ALA A 290 16.84 8.32 18.40
CA ALA A 290 16.83 9.71 18.83
C ALA A 290 15.95 10.62 17.93
N PRO A 291 16.06 10.59 16.58
CA PRO A 291 15.17 11.37 15.72
C PRO A 291 13.71 10.89 15.81
N GLY A 292 13.49 9.58 15.90
CA GLY A 292 12.14 9.02 16.01
C GLY A 292 11.43 9.48 17.29
N GLN A 293 12.12 9.47 18.43
CA GLN A 293 11.56 9.99 19.68
C GLN A 293 11.30 11.49 19.60
N ALA A 294 12.22 12.29 19.04
CA ALA A 294 12.00 13.72 18.86
C ALA A 294 10.76 14.03 18.02
N VAL A 295 10.59 13.35 16.88
CA VAL A 295 9.39 13.50 16.02
C VAL A 295 8.13 13.04 16.75
N THR A 296 8.18 11.89 17.42
CA THR A 296 7.01 11.33 18.14
C THR A 296 6.53 12.30 19.22
N PHE A 297 7.44 12.80 20.06
CA PHE A 297 7.06 13.72 21.15
C PHE A 297 6.57 15.05 20.61
N THR A 298 7.25 15.65 19.62
CA THR A 298 6.84 16.94 19.02
C THR A 298 5.45 16.84 18.40
N VAL A 299 5.19 15.77 17.64
CA VAL A 299 3.90 15.57 16.96
C VAL A 299 2.83 15.17 17.96
N TYR A 300 3.16 14.36 18.97
CA TYR A 300 2.21 14.02 20.03
C TYR A 300 1.80 15.25 20.83
N GLU A 301 2.74 16.11 21.24
CA GLU A 301 2.45 17.36 21.94
C GLU A 301 1.67 18.34 21.07
N TYR A 302 2.02 18.46 19.78
CA TYR A 302 1.25 19.28 18.85
C TYR A 302 -0.17 18.76 18.66
N LEU A 303 -0.36 17.48 18.35
CA LEU A 303 -1.69 16.89 18.13
C LEU A 303 -2.51 16.88 19.42
N LYS A 304 -1.89 16.52 20.55
CA LYS A 304 -2.55 16.59 21.86
C LYS A 304 -2.90 18.03 22.21
N GLY A 305 -2.00 18.98 21.97
CA GLY A 305 -2.22 20.41 22.17
C GLY A 305 -3.38 20.92 21.31
N VAL A 306 -3.44 20.57 20.02
CA VAL A 306 -4.55 20.91 19.13
C VAL A 306 -5.86 20.26 19.59
N LEU A 307 -5.82 19.00 20.03
CA LEU A 307 -7.01 18.28 20.51
C LEU A 307 -7.48 18.76 21.90
N GLU A 308 -6.57 19.19 22.76
CA GLU A 308 -6.85 19.72 24.09
C GLU A 308 -7.21 21.20 24.04
N GLN A 309 -6.59 22.01 23.17
CA GLN A 309 -7.03 23.37 22.84
C GLN A 309 -8.35 23.33 22.08
N GLY A 310 -8.60 22.34 21.23
CA GLY A 310 -9.93 22.07 20.68
C GLY A 310 -10.93 21.63 21.76
N ARG A 311 -10.47 21.18 22.94
CA ARG A 311 -11.30 20.85 24.11
C ARG A 311 -11.43 22.02 25.10
N GLU A 312 -10.43 22.91 25.18
CA GLU A 312 -10.39 24.14 25.99
C GLU A 312 -10.95 25.38 25.25
N MET A 313 -11.00 25.38 23.90
CA MET A 313 -11.85 26.23 23.05
C MET A 313 -13.34 25.87 23.15
N ILE A 314 -13.66 24.95 24.06
CA ILE A 314 -15.01 24.71 24.55
C ILE A 314 -15.12 25.22 26.00
N PRO A 315 -14.92 26.53 26.30
CA PRO A 315 -15.82 27.17 27.25
C PRO A 315 -17.18 27.23 26.55
N GLY A 316 -18.25 26.95 27.28
CA GLY A 316 -19.60 26.80 26.73
C GLY A 316 -20.23 28.09 26.18
N GLY A 317 -19.64 28.71 25.16
CA GLY A 317 -20.15 29.92 24.55
C GLY A 317 -19.23 30.47 23.47
N GLN A 318 -19.11 29.77 22.34
CA GLN A 318 -18.86 30.34 20.99
C GLN A 318 -18.78 29.18 20.00
N TYR A 319 -19.95 28.72 19.54
CA TYR A 319 -20.13 27.52 18.71
C TYR A 319 -20.25 27.82 17.20
N GLU A 320 -20.02 29.04 16.74
CA GLU A 320 -20.42 29.42 15.37
C GLU A 320 -19.32 29.27 14.29
N GLU A 321 -18.04 29.51 14.58
CA GLU A 321 -17.02 29.58 13.49
C GLU A 321 -16.34 28.25 13.13
N ILE A 322 -16.11 27.33 14.07
CA ILE A 322 -15.39 26.07 13.79
C ILE A 322 -16.31 25.06 13.08
N TYR A 323 -17.61 25.07 13.39
CA TYR A 323 -18.59 24.24 12.69
C TYR A 323 -18.72 24.59 11.21
N GLN A 324 -18.42 25.83 10.80
CA GLN A 324 -18.46 26.21 9.39
C GLN A 324 -17.32 25.58 8.57
N ARG A 325 -16.10 25.47 9.11
CA ARG A 325 -14.96 24.87 8.35
C ARG A 325 -15.02 23.35 8.26
N ASP A 326 -15.35 22.66 9.35
CA ASP A 326 -15.42 21.19 9.35
C ASP A 326 -16.72 20.69 8.71
N ALA A 327 -17.83 21.42 8.81
CA ALA A 327 -19.03 21.11 8.02
C ALA A 327 -18.77 21.35 6.54
N VAL A 328 -18.07 22.41 6.12
CA VAL A 328 -17.75 22.63 4.69
C VAL A 328 -16.87 21.51 4.14
N TRP A 329 -15.88 21.00 4.89
CA TRP A 329 -15.05 19.88 4.43
C TRP A 329 -15.84 18.56 4.35
N TYR A 330 -16.68 18.28 5.35
CA TYR A 330 -17.54 17.09 5.36
C TYR A 330 -18.67 17.17 4.32
N LEU A 331 -19.22 18.36 4.08
CA LEU A 331 -20.22 18.65 3.05
C LEU A 331 -19.60 18.58 1.66
N TRP A 332 -18.37 19.08 1.46
CA TRP A 332 -17.61 18.95 0.21
C TRP A 332 -17.25 17.50 -0.10
N TYR A 333 -16.82 16.73 0.91
CA TYR A 333 -16.52 15.29 0.75
C TYR A 333 -17.77 14.47 0.41
N CYS A 334 -18.91 14.77 1.04
CA CYS A 334 -20.19 14.13 0.71
C CYS A 334 -20.82 14.65 -0.59
N ASN A 335 -20.37 15.78 -1.16
CA ASN A 335 -20.83 16.28 -2.46
C ASN A 335 -20.13 15.60 -3.64
N ASN A 336 -18.86 15.20 -3.48
CA ASN A 336 -18.00 14.77 -4.59
C ASN A 336 -17.78 13.25 -4.71
N ASN A 337 -18.29 12.44 -3.77
CA ASN A 337 -18.08 10.98 -3.78
C ASN A 337 -19.40 10.21 -3.69
N LEU A 338 -20.06 9.99 -4.83
CA LEU A 338 -21.26 9.15 -4.93
C LEU A 338 -20.95 7.64 -4.99
N GLU A 339 -19.68 7.23 -5.06
CA GLU A 339 -19.31 5.83 -5.37
C GLU A 339 -18.85 4.98 -4.16
N LEU A 340 -18.83 5.52 -2.94
CA LEU A 340 -18.44 4.73 -1.76
C LEU A 340 -19.66 4.29 -0.95
N SER A 341 -20.11 3.06 -1.22
CA SER A 341 -21.15 2.32 -0.51
C SER A 341 -20.73 1.89 0.90
N VAL A 342 -20.25 2.82 1.75
CA VAL A 342 -19.95 2.55 3.16
C VAL A 342 -20.77 3.51 4.03
N PRO A 343 -21.73 3.00 4.84
CA PRO A 343 -22.56 3.85 5.68
C PRO A 343 -21.75 4.39 6.87
N HIS A 344 -21.24 5.61 6.75
CA HIS A 344 -20.64 6.33 7.87
C HIS A 344 -21.67 7.29 8.49
N HIS A 345 -21.93 7.11 9.79
CA HIS A 345 -22.68 8.03 10.67
C HIS A 345 -24.14 8.36 10.28
N LEU A 346 -24.91 7.39 9.78
CA LEU A 346 -26.36 7.54 9.57
C LEU A 346 -27.10 7.44 10.91
N THR A 347 -27.97 8.40 11.24
CA THR A 347 -28.79 8.38 12.46
C THR A 347 -29.97 7.39 12.41
N GLY A 348 -30.05 6.53 11.39
CA GLY A 348 -31.04 5.44 11.30
C GLY A 348 -32.50 5.88 11.22
N THR A 349 -32.78 7.18 11.10
CA THR A 349 -34.11 7.79 11.03
C THR A 349 -34.87 7.32 9.78
N PRO A 350 -35.93 6.49 9.91
CA PRO A 350 -36.66 5.96 8.77
C PRO A 350 -37.61 7.02 8.16
N ALA A 351 -37.96 6.83 6.89
CA ALA A 351 -39.03 7.60 6.26
C ALA A 351 -40.41 7.05 6.65
N SER A 352 -41.35 7.94 7.00
CA SER A 352 -42.71 7.54 7.36
C SER A 352 -43.46 6.95 6.18
N GLN A 353 -44.45 6.09 6.45
CA GLN A 353 -45.30 5.50 5.41
C GLN A 353 -46.12 6.57 4.68
N GLU A 354 -46.47 7.65 5.36
CA GLU A 354 -47.15 8.82 4.79
C GLU A 354 -46.27 9.52 3.74
N LEU A 355 -44.97 9.71 4.04
CA LEU A 355 -44.03 10.31 3.10
C LEU A 355 -43.85 9.44 1.85
N LYS A 356 -43.75 8.11 2.02
CA LYS A 356 -43.67 7.14 0.92
C LYS A 356 -44.92 7.20 0.03
N SER A 357 -46.10 7.32 0.65
CA SER A 357 -47.38 7.43 -0.08
C SER A 357 -47.51 8.77 -0.81
N ALA A 358 -47.07 9.86 -0.20
CA ALA A 358 -47.02 11.18 -0.82
C ALA A 358 -46.09 11.17 -2.04
N LEU A 359 -44.90 10.57 -1.92
CA LEU A 359 -43.96 10.42 -3.05
C LEU A 359 -44.57 9.63 -4.21
N GLY A 360 -45.26 8.52 -3.93
CA GLY A 360 -45.98 7.77 -4.96
C GLY A 360 -47.01 8.63 -5.70
N SER A 361 -47.67 9.55 -5.00
CA SER A 361 -48.61 10.51 -5.60
C SER A 361 -47.88 11.56 -6.46
N LEU A 362 -46.72 12.07 -6.02
CA LEU A 362 -45.91 13.03 -6.76
C LEU A 362 -45.36 12.45 -8.08
N ILE A 363 -45.03 11.17 -8.10
CA ILE A 363 -44.51 10.47 -9.29
C ILE A 363 -45.63 10.21 -10.32
N THR A 364 -46.86 10.00 -9.86
CA THR A 364 -47.99 9.59 -10.70
C THR A 364 -48.91 10.73 -11.13
N SER A 365 -48.87 11.89 -10.45
CA SER A 365 -49.74 13.04 -10.70
C SER A 365 -48.96 14.32 -10.93
N THR A 366 -49.44 15.19 -11.83
CA THR A 366 -48.83 16.50 -12.12
C THR A 366 -49.27 17.63 -11.20
N ASN A 367 -50.31 17.43 -10.38
CA ASN A 367 -50.95 18.50 -9.60
C ASN A 367 -50.02 19.18 -8.59
N GLN A 368 -49.01 18.44 -8.11
CA GLN A 368 -48.00 18.93 -7.20
C GLN A 368 -46.65 18.97 -7.91
N ARG A 369 -45.90 20.05 -7.68
CA ARG A 369 -44.51 20.19 -8.11
C ARG A 369 -43.56 19.50 -7.14
N GLY A 370 -43.89 19.49 -5.85
CA GLY A 370 -43.00 18.90 -4.86
C GLY A 370 -43.62 18.66 -3.50
N ILE A 371 -42.85 17.98 -2.65
CA ILE A 371 -43.21 17.64 -1.28
C ILE A 371 -42.13 18.17 -0.36
N LEU A 372 -42.56 18.78 0.74
CA LEU A 372 -41.72 19.20 1.85
C LEU A 372 -41.71 18.10 2.91
N ALA A 373 -40.55 17.81 3.47
CA ALA A 373 -40.41 16.85 4.55
C ALA A 373 -39.52 17.41 5.67
N THR A 374 -39.83 17.00 6.90
CA THR A 374 -39.10 17.41 8.10
C THR A 374 -38.88 16.20 9.00
N ILE A 375 -38.07 16.36 10.05
CA ILE A 375 -37.77 15.31 11.01
C ILE A 375 -38.53 15.60 12.30
N GLN A 376 -39.48 14.73 12.63
CA GLN A 376 -40.23 14.78 13.88
C GLN A 376 -40.14 13.43 14.57
N ASN A 377 -39.85 13.42 15.88
CA ASN A 377 -39.75 12.20 16.68
C ASN A 377 -38.87 11.10 16.02
N GLU A 378 -37.70 11.49 15.51
CA GLU A 378 -36.73 10.59 14.86
C GLU A 378 -37.28 9.85 13.63
N THR A 379 -38.31 10.40 12.99
CA THR A 379 -38.88 9.91 11.73
C THR A 379 -38.98 11.05 10.72
N ILE A 380 -38.75 10.75 9.44
CA ILE A 380 -38.92 11.73 8.36
C ILE A 380 -40.39 11.75 7.94
N VAL A 381 -41.06 12.88 8.13
CA VAL A 381 -42.51 13.06 7.92
C VAL A 381 -42.78 14.15 6.88
N PRO A 382 -43.88 14.06 6.12
CA PRO A 382 -44.27 15.13 5.20
C PRO A 382 -44.72 16.37 5.99
N SER A 383 -44.25 17.55 5.58
CA SER A 383 -44.58 18.84 6.21
C SER A 383 -45.50 19.72 5.36
N GLY A 384 -45.60 19.46 4.05
CA GLY A 384 -46.39 20.27 3.12
C GLY A 384 -46.17 19.86 1.67
N THR A 385 -46.94 20.42 0.75
CA THR A 385 -46.81 20.20 -0.70
C THR A 385 -46.71 21.53 -1.43
N ILE A 386 -46.06 21.51 -2.58
CA ILE A 386 -45.88 22.66 -3.45
C ILE A 386 -46.74 22.41 -4.69
N SER A 387 -47.67 23.32 -4.97
CA SER A 387 -48.50 23.23 -6.17
C SER A 387 -47.68 23.52 -7.42
N SER A 388 -48.00 22.84 -8.52
CA SER A 388 -47.45 23.20 -9.84
C SER A 388 -48.38 24.22 -10.47
N THR A 389 -47.90 25.46 -10.65
CA THR A 389 -48.72 26.59 -11.14
C THR A 389 -48.17 27.19 -12.43
N ALA A 390 -46.88 27.03 -12.69
CA ALA A 390 -46.19 27.59 -13.83
C ALA A 390 -45.91 26.55 -14.94
N SER A 391 -45.57 27.04 -16.13
CA SER A 391 -45.28 26.22 -17.31
C SER A 391 -43.93 25.49 -17.26
N THR A 392 -42.99 25.96 -16.43
CA THR A 392 -41.64 25.39 -16.35
C THR A 392 -41.22 25.13 -14.90
N PHE A 393 -40.30 24.19 -14.71
CA PHE A 393 -39.69 23.87 -13.42
C PHE A 393 -39.08 25.10 -12.73
N VAL A 394 -38.36 25.95 -13.49
CA VAL A 394 -37.62 27.10 -12.94
C VAL A 394 -38.55 28.20 -12.45
N ASP A 395 -39.70 28.37 -13.10
CA ASP A 395 -40.72 29.35 -12.69
C ASP A 395 -41.42 28.91 -11.39
N ASP A 396 -41.70 27.60 -11.26
CA ASP A 396 -42.31 27.02 -10.07
C ASP A 396 -41.40 27.08 -8.83
N LEU A 397 -40.09 27.33 -8.98
CA LEU A 397 -39.17 27.52 -7.84
C LEU A 397 -39.53 28.75 -7.00
N SER A 398 -40.17 29.77 -7.58
CA SER A 398 -40.62 30.95 -6.84
C SER A 398 -41.62 30.61 -5.73
N ASN A 399 -42.36 29.52 -5.87
CA ASN A 399 -43.32 29.03 -4.88
C ASN A 399 -42.66 28.44 -3.62
N LEU A 400 -41.34 28.20 -3.63
CA LEU A 400 -40.61 27.69 -2.46
C LEU A 400 -40.49 28.74 -1.34
N GLN A 401 -40.59 30.03 -1.69
CA GLN A 401 -40.11 31.11 -0.81
C GLN A 401 -41.07 31.33 0.37
N SER A 402 -42.35 30.98 0.20
CA SER A 402 -43.33 30.97 1.29
C SER A 402 -43.10 29.86 2.31
N HIS A 403 -42.35 28.81 1.96
CA HIS A 403 -42.13 27.63 2.79
C HIS A 403 -40.74 27.60 3.45
N ILE A 404 -39.80 28.41 2.96
CA ILE A 404 -38.44 28.49 3.48
C ILE A 404 -38.39 29.42 4.69
N GLN A 405 -37.90 28.90 5.82
CA GLN A 405 -37.66 29.68 7.02
C GLN A 405 -36.14 29.93 7.20
N PRO A 406 -35.73 31.10 7.71
CA PRO A 406 -34.32 31.42 7.86
C PRO A 406 -33.62 30.61 8.97
N ASN A 407 -34.38 30.00 9.89
CA ASN A 407 -33.85 29.33 11.09
C ASN A 407 -34.27 27.85 11.21
N ALA A 408 -34.86 27.26 10.18
CA ALA A 408 -35.31 25.86 10.22
C ALA A 408 -34.85 25.07 9.00
N ALA A 409 -34.34 23.87 9.23
CA ALA A 409 -33.93 22.95 8.17
C ALA A 409 -35.13 22.21 7.55
N LEU A 410 -35.04 21.88 6.26
CA LEU A 410 -36.13 21.29 5.49
C LEU A 410 -35.59 20.38 4.38
N TYR A 411 -36.29 19.28 4.12
CA TYR A 411 -36.12 18.49 2.90
C TYR A 411 -37.17 18.90 1.88
N ILE A 412 -36.74 19.07 0.64
CA ILE A 412 -37.59 19.53 -0.46
C ILE A 412 -37.39 18.55 -1.62
N LEU A 413 -38.44 17.83 -1.99
CA LEU A 413 -38.44 16.86 -3.09
C LEU A 413 -39.20 17.48 -4.26
N LEU A 414 -38.51 17.82 -5.34
CA LEU A 414 -39.10 18.50 -6.49
C LEU A 414 -39.13 17.61 -7.73
N ARG A 415 -40.18 17.71 -8.53
CA ARG A 415 -40.25 17.10 -9.85
C ARG A 415 -39.67 18.03 -10.91
N ARG A 416 -38.62 17.55 -11.60
CA ARG A 416 -38.00 18.28 -12.71
C ARG A 416 -38.87 18.29 -13.97
N ALA A 417 -39.56 17.18 -14.22
CA ALA A 417 -40.47 17.04 -15.36
C ALA A 417 -41.68 17.98 -15.28
N ASP A 418 -41.94 18.72 -16.36
CA ASP A 418 -43.14 19.54 -16.50
C ASP A 418 -44.38 18.72 -16.91
N SER A 419 -44.16 17.54 -17.50
CA SER A 419 -45.22 16.60 -17.91
C SER A 419 -44.83 15.14 -17.64
N LEU A 420 -45.82 14.29 -17.35
CA LEU A 420 -45.64 12.84 -17.15
C LEU A 420 -45.15 12.10 -18.41
N ALA A 421 -45.24 12.74 -19.58
CA ALA A 421 -44.72 12.23 -20.84
C ALA A 421 -43.23 12.55 -21.08
N SER A 422 -42.60 13.34 -20.21
CA SER A 422 -41.18 13.68 -20.30
C SER A 422 -40.30 12.42 -20.25
N PRO A 423 -39.23 12.34 -21.07
CA PRO A 423 -38.24 11.25 -20.98
C PRO A 423 -37.50 11.31 -19.63
N ASP A 424 -37.27 12.52 -19.11
CA ASP A 424 -36.71 12.73 -17.78
C ASP A 424 -37.85 12.84 -16.78
N LYS A 425 -38.00 11.81 -15.93
CA LYS A 425 -38.96 11.75 -14.81
C LYS A 425 -38.27 11.86 -13.45
N SER A 426 -37.02 12.32 -13.45
CA SER A 426 -36.25 12.44 -12.23
C SER A 426 -36.84 13.49 -11.29
N LEU A 427 -36.71 13.20 -10.00
CA LEU A 427 -36.91 14.12 -8.92
C LEU A 427 -35.55 14.69 -8.50
N VAL A 428 -35.60 15.85 -7.86
CA VAL A 428 -34.45 16.49 -7.24
C VAL A 428 -34.65 16.51 -5.73
N ALA A 429 -33.70 15.95 -4.99
CA ALA A 429 -33.71 15.93 -3.54
C ALA A 429 -32.85 17.08 -2.98
N ILE A 430 -33.52 18.14 -2.53
CA ILE A 430 -32.87 19.31 -1.96
C ILE A 430 -32.87 19.19 -0.44
N THR A 431 -31.69 19.35 0.16
CA THR A 431 -31.50 19.44 1.61
C THR A 431 -31.16 20.90 1.96
N TYR A 432 -32.15 21.62 2.48
CA TYR A 432 -31.98 23.01 2.90
C TYR A 432 -31.67 23.08 4.40
N VAL A 433 -30.49 23.59 4.73
CA VAL A 433 -30.01 23.72 6.11
C VAL A 433 -29.43 25.12 6.31
N PRO A 434 -30.21 26.08 6.81
CA PRO A 434 -29.72 27.45 6.93
C PRO A 434 -28.65 27.60 8.01
N ASN A 435 -27.75 28.56 7.80
CA ASN A 435 -26.69 28.86 8.75
C ASN A 435 -27.22 29.28 10.14
N ALA A 436 -28.41 29.86 10.23
CA ALA A 436 -29.04 30.20 11.51
C ALA A 436 -29.83 29.04 12.16
N ALA A 437 -29.90 27.86 11.53
CA ALA A 437 -30.60 26.71 12.13
C ALA A 437 -29.89 26.20 13.40
N PRO A 438 -30.63 25.68 14.39
CA PRO A 438 -30.04 25.04 15.57
C PRO A 438 -29.09 23.90 15.18
N VAL A 439 -27.95 23.76 15.86
CA VAL A 439 -26.93 22.74 15.59
C VAL A 439 -27.52 21.33 15.55
N ARG A 440 -28.48 21.03 16.42
CA ARG A 440 -29.20 19.74 16.43
C ARG A 440 -29.90 19.47 15.09
N GLN A 441 -30.58 20.46 14.51
CA GLN A 441 -31.22 20.31 13.20
C GLN A 441 -30.19 20.16 12.09
N LYS A 442 -29.13 20.97 12.10
CA LYS A 442 -28.03 20.86 11.13
C LYS A 442 -27.45 19.45 11.10
N MET A 443 -27.18 18.88 12.28
CA MET A 443 -26.68 17.51 12.41
C MET A 443 -27.69 16.49 11.92
N LEU A 444 -28.95 16.56 12.36
CA LEU A 444 -29.98 15.59 12.00
C LEU A 444 -30.25 15.58 10.50
N PHE A 445 -30.39 16.73 9.85
CA PHE A 445 -30.64 16.80 8.40
C PHE A 445 -29.39 16.43 7.59
N ALA A 446 -28.19 16.80 8.03
CA ALA A 446 -26.96 16.35 7.36
C ALA A 446 -26.78 14.83 7.44
N SER A 447 -27.05 14.20 8.59
CA SER A 447 -26.85 12.76 8.82
C SER A 447 -27.96 11.87 8.26
N THR A 448 -29.16 12.41 7.99
CA THR A 448 -30.31 11.63 7.49
C THR A 448 -30.57 11.78 5.99
N ARG A 449 -29.91 12.72 5.29
CA ARG A 449 -30.17 12.99 3.86
C ARG A 449 -30.02 11.75 2.96
N LEU A 450 -28.98 10.96 3.20
CA LEU A 450 -28.71 9.74 2.41
C LEU A 450 -29.70 8.62 2.77
N THR A 451 -30.09 8.52 4.04
CA THR A 451 -31.12 7.57 4.48
C THR A 451 -32.45 7.89 3.80
N MET A 452 -32.83 9.17 3.73
CA MET A 452 -34.03 9.63 3.04
C MET A 452 -34.04 9.19 1.57
N VAL A 453 -33.02 9.56 0.80
CA VAL A 453 -32.94 9.22 -0.64
C VAL A 453 -32.99 7.71 -0.84
N ARG A 454 -32.31 6.93 0.00
CA ARG A 454 -32.31 5.47 -0.06
C ARG A 454 -33.68 4.85 0.28
N GLU A 455 -34.34 5.31 1.34
CA GLU A 455 -35.65 4.81 1.79
C GLU A 455 -36.79 5.16 0.83
N LEU A 456 -36.62 6.26 0.09
CA LEU A 456 -37.58 6.75 -0.89
C LEU A 456 -37.34 6.20 -2.31
N GLY A 457 -36.26 5.43 -2.52
CA GLY A 457 -35.86 4.91 -3.84
C GLY A 457 -34.92 5.87 -4.55
N GLY A 458 -33.61 5.61 -4.47
CA GLY A 458 -32.57 6.46 -5.04
C GLY A 458 -32.67 6.62 -6.56
N GLU A 459 -33.28 5.64 -7.24
CA GLU A 459 -33.55 5.65 -8.68
C GLU A 459 -34.51 6.77 -9.12
N HIS A 460 -35.32 7.29 -8.19
CA HIS A 460 -36.22 8.41 -8.49
C HIS A 460 -35.49 9.75 -8.49
N PHE A 461 -34.31 9.85 -7.85
CA PHE A 461 -33.59 11.10 -7.67
C PHE A 461 -32.40 11.17 -8.62
N GLY A 462 -32.52 11.96 -9.69
CA GLY A 462 -31.42 12.17 -10.63
C GLY A 462 -30.34 13.09 -10.07
N GLU A 463 -30.70 13.91 -9.09
CA GLU A 463 -29.84 14.92 -8.50
C GLU A 463 -30.19 15.13 -7.02
N SER A 464 -29.17 15.36 -6.20
CA SER A 464 -29.35 15.79 -4.82
C SER A 464 -28.51 17.04 -4.56
N VAL A 465 -29.17 18.10 -4.09
CA VAL A 465 -28.56 19.41 -3.89
C VAL A 465 -28.58 19.75 -2.40
N PHE A 466 -27.50 20.34 -1.91
CA PHE A 466 -27.42 20.87 -0.56
C PHE A 466 -27.31 22.39 -0.63
N THR A 467 -28.19 23.08 0.08
CA THR A 467 -28.27 24.55 0.07
C THR A 467 -28.31 25.09 1.49
N THR A 468 -27.63 26.20 1.72
CA THR A 468 -27.59 26.89 3.02
C THR A 468 -28.24 28.26 2.99
N GLU A 469 -28.39 28.86 1.81
CA GLU A 469 -29.03 30.16 1.65
C GLU A 469 -30.33 30.02 0.87
N ALA A 470 -31.36 30.78 1.29
CA ALA A 470 -32.63 30.81 0.57
C ALA A 470 -32.49 31.40 -0.86
N SER A 471 -31.45 32.21 -1.09
CA SER A 471 -31.09 32.77 -2.40
C SER A 471 -30.74 31.68 -3.43
N GLU A 472 -30.18 30.54 -2.99
CA GLU A 472 -29.82 29.40 -3.84
C GLU A 472 -31.06 28.67 -4.38
N LEU A 473 -32.19 28.76 -3.67
CA LEU A 473 -33.48 28.19 -4.05
C LEU A 473 -34.36 29.15 -4.85
N THR A 474 -33.76 30.13 -5.52
CA THR A 474 -34.42 31.02 -6.49
C THR A 474 -34.13 30.54 -7.91
N SER A 475 -34.91 30.99 -8.89
CA SER A 475 -34.63 30.76 -10.31
C SER A 475 -33.20 31.17 -10.69
N SER A 476 -32.74 32.33 -10.22
CA SER A 476 -31.37 32.82 -10.44
C SER A 476 -30.29 32.00 -9.74
N GLY A 477 -30.58 31.45 -8.55
CA GLY A 477 -29.68 30.57 -7.82
C GLY A 477 -29.53 29.22 -8.53
N TRP A 478 -30.64 28.71 -9.05
CA TRP A 478 -30.66 27.46 -9.81
C TRP A 478 -29.87 27.55 -11.12
N GLU A 479 -29.99 28.66 -11.84
CA GLU A 479 -29.19 28.91 -13.05
C GLU A 479 -27.68 28.91 -12.76
N LYS A 480 -27.26 29.50 -11.63
CA LYS A 480 -25.86 29.46 -11.17
C LYS A 480 -25.41 28.03 -10.85
N HIS A 481 -26.28 27.22 -10.24
CA HIS A 481 -25.99 25.82 -9.94
C HIS A 481 -25.80 24.98 -11.22
N ILE A 482 -26.64 25.19 -12.23
CA ILE A 482 -26.48 24.56 -13.56
C ILE A 482 -25.15 25.00 -14.20
N ALA A 483 -24.84 26.30 -14.17
CA ALA A 483 -23.60 26.82 -14.73
C ALA A 483 -22.35 26.27 -14.03
N HIS A 484 -22.39 26.13 -12.70
CA HIS A 484 -21.31 25.52 -11.91
C HIS A 484 -21.13 24.04 -12.24
N THR A 485 -22.22 23.29 -12.35
CA THR A 485 -22.17 21.85 -12.67
C THR A 485 -21.62 21.58 -14.08
N ALA A 486 -21.82 22.53 -15.02
CA ALA A 486 -21.26 22.47 -16.36
C ALA A 486 -19.80 22.98 -16.46
N SER A 487 -19.24 23.54 -15.38
CA SER A 487 -17.88 24.08 -15.39
C SER A 487 -16.82 22.97 -15.31
N GLU A 488 -15.62 23.24 -15.83
CA GLU A 488 -14.51 22.29 -15.78
C GLU A 488 -14.03 22.09 -14.34
N ASN A 489 -13.73 20.84 -13.99
CA ASN A 489 -13.19 20.52 -12.69
C ASN A 489 -11.79 21.17 -12.51
N PRO A 490 -11.51 21.80 -11.36
CA PRO A 490 -10.20 22.37 -11.11
C PRO A 490 -9.16 21.25 -10.97
N LEU A 491 -8.22 21.19 -11.91
CA LEU A 491 -7.10 20.25 -11.91
C LEU A 491 -5.86 20.87 -11.25
N THR A 492 -5.10 20.06 -10.53
CA THR A 492 -3.77 20.47 -10.06
C THR A 492 -2.76 20.47 -11.21
N ALA A 493 -1.64 21.20 -11.05
CA ALA A 493 -0.58 21.23 -12.06
C ALA A 493 0.01 19.83 -12.33
N GLU A 494 0.08 18.97 -11.32
CA GLU A 494 0.54 17.58 -11.47
C GLU A 494 -0.46 16.73 -12.27
N GLU A 495 -1.75 16.83 -11.98
CA GLU A 495 -2.80 16.12 -12.72
C GLU A 495 -2.87 16.58 -14.18
N GLN A 496 -2.74 17.88 -14.43
CA GLN A 496 -2.65 18.42 -15.79
C GLN A 496 -1.44 17.81 -16.53
N SER A 497 -0.26 17.77 -15.90
CA SER A 497 0.94 17.19 -16.51
C SER A 497 0.80 15.70 -16.81
N LEU A 498 0.12 14.94 -15.95
CA LEU A 498 -0.15 13.51 -16.17
C LEU A 498 -1.11 13.30 -17.34
N GLN A 499 -2.11 14.16 -17.46
CA GLN A 499 -3.04 14.14 -18.58
C GLN A 499 -2.30 14.44 -19.90
N ASP A 500 -1.42 15.44 -19.90
CA ASP A 500 -0.60 15.79 -21.07
C ASP A 500 0.32 14.63 -21.49
N ILE A 501 0.95 13.93 -20.53
CA ILE A 501 1.78 12.74 -20.80
C ILE A 501 0.93 11.62 -21.42
N LYS A 502 -0.24 11.35 -20.86
CA LYS A 502 -1.14 10.31 -21.35
C LYS A 502 -1.60 10.59 -22.78
N ASP A 503 -1.87 11.85 -23.10
CA ASP A 503 -2.25 12.26 -24.44
C ASP A 503 -1.08 12.15 -25.42
N ALA A 504 0.15 12.47 -24.99
CA ALA A 504 1.36 12.25 -25.76
C ALA A 504 1.64 10.76 -26.03
N GLU A 505 1.52 9.89 -25.02
CA GLU A 505 1.67 8.43 -25.17
C GLU A 505 0.61 7.85 -26.12
N ALA A 506 -0.63 8.34 -26.04
CA ALA A 506 -1.71 7.92 -26.93
C ALA A 506 -1.45 8.33 -28.39
N LEU A 507 -0.84 9.50 -28.61
CA LEU A 507 -0.40 9.95 -29.93
C LEU A 507 0.76 9.09 -30.47
N GLU A 508 1.77 8.80 -29.64
CA GLU A 508 2.89 7.94 -30.03
C GLU A 508 2.44 6.51 -30.36
N SER A 509 1.49 5.97 -29.58
CA SER A 509 0.93 4.63 -29.82
C SER A 509 0.17 4.51 -31.15
N ARG A 510 -0.22 5.63 -31.77
CA ARG A 510 -0.92 5.67 -33.07
C ARG A 510 0.02 5.89 -34.26
N GLY A 511 1.31 6.11 -34.03
CA GLY A 511 2.29 6.37 -35.09
C GLY A 511 2.65 5.12 -35.91
N THR A 512 2.84 5.30 -37.22
CA THR A 512 3.38 4.28 -38.14
C THR A 512 4.91 4.17 -38.09
N ARG A 513 5.57 4.85 -37.14
CA ARG A 513 7.01 4.71 -36.94
C ARG A 513 7.24 3.29 -36.45
N GLY A 514 7.66 2.42 -37.36
CA GLY A 514 7.97 1.03 -37.06
C GLY A 514 8.78 1.01 -35.78
N GLN A 515 8.31 0.26 -34.79
CA GLN A 515 8.98 0.11 -33.52
C GLN A 515 10.43 -0.24 -33.81
N GLY A 516 11.31 0.76 -33.73
CA GLY A 516 12.66 0.52 -33.31
C GLY A 516 12.51 0.09 -31.86
N LEU A 517 12.12 -1.18 -31.63
CA LEU A 517 12.56 -1.93 -30.47
C LEU A 517 13.96 -1.43 -30.21
N ALA A 518 14.20 -0.90 -29.02
CA ALA A 518 15.51 -0.44 -28.61
C ALA A 518 16.49 -1.61 -28.81
N GLN A 519 16.99 -1.77 -30.03
CA GLN A 519 18.05 -2.68 -30.38
C GLN A 519 19.24 -1.98 -29.74
N GLY A 520 19.50 -2.38 -28.48
CA GLY A 520 20.77 -2.12 -27.84
C GLY A 520 21.87 -2.34 -28.88
N GLY A 521 22.79 -1.38 -28.96
CA GLY A 521 23.69 -1.16 -30.10
C GLY A 521 24.11 -2.46 -30.80
N ARG A 522 23.89 -2.50 -32.11
CA ARG A 522 24.26 -3.63 -32.98
C ARG A 522 25.77 -3.86 -32.82
N ILE A 523 26.16 -4.97 -32.19
CA ILE A 523 27.57 -5.35 -32.07
C ILE A 523 28.00 -5.90 -33.42
N ALA A 524 28.91 -5.20 -34.11
CA ALA A 524 29.48 -5.70 -35.37
C ALA A 524 30.23 -7.00 -35.09
N ILE A 525 29.77 -8.11 -35.68
CA ILE A 525 30.39 -9.42 -35.51
C ILE A 525 31.47 -9.56 -36.57
N ARG A 526 32.67 -9.96 -36.15
CA ARG A 526 33.71 -10.45 -37.06
C ARG A 526 33.52 -11.96 -37.19
N ALA A 527 33.31 -12.45 -38.40
CA ALA A 527 33.14 -13.86 -38.69
C ALA A 527 34.36 -14.39 -39.44
N ASP A 528 34.79 -15.60 -39.12
CA ASP A 528 35.83 -16.30 -39.87
C ASP A 528 35.28 -16.77 -41.22
N ASP A 529 36.12 -16.73 -42.28
CA ASP A 529 35.73 -17.10 -43.65
C ASP A 529 35.18 -18.54 -43.76
N GLU A 530 35.56 -19.41 -42.83
CA GLU A 530 35.10 -20.80 -42.75
C GLU A 530 33.59 -20.92 -42.45
N ILE A 531 33.00 -19.94 -41.76
CA ILE A 531 31.59 -19.95 -41.36
C ILE A 531 30.68 -19.80 -42.58
N ALA A 532 30.99 -18.86 -43.46
CA ALA A 532 30.23 -18.66 -44.69
C ALA A 532 30.24 -19.92 -45.57
N GLY A 533 31.38 -20.62 -45.63
CA GLY A 533 31.51 -21.89 -46.34
C GLY A 533 30.65 -23.01 -45.74
N ALA A 534 30.66 -23.17 -44.41
CA ALA A 534 29.83 -24.17 -43.72
C ALA A 534 28.33 -23.89 -43.87
N LEU A 535 27.94 -22.62 -43.74
CA LEU A 535 26.55 -22.19 -43.89
C LEU A 535 26.03 -22.32 -45.33
N ARG A 536 26.87 -22.08 -46.35
CA ARG A 536 26.50 -22.34 -47.76
C ARG A 536 26.29 -23.83 -48.02
N LYS A 537 27.20 -24.69 -47.56
CA LYS A 537 27.07 -26.15 -47.69
C LYS A 537 25.81 -26.68 -47.00
N LEU A 538 25.42 -26.08 -45.88
CA LEU A 538 24.16 -26.39 -45.20
C LEU A 538 22.95 -26.07 -46.08
N GLY A 539 22.95 -24.93 -46.79
CA GLY A 539 21.87 -24.51 -47.69
C GLY A 539 21.82 -25.29 -49.02
N GLU A 540 22.98 -25.73 -49.53
CA GLU A 540 23.10 -26.49 -50.79
C GLU A 540 22.74 -27.99 -50.65
N GLY A 541 22.41 -28.45 -49.44
CA GLY A 541 22.00 -29.85 -49.21
C GLY A 541 23.18 -30.82 -49.09
N GLY A 542 24.31 -30.37 -48.51
CA GLY A 542 25.43 -31.23 -48.18
C GLY A 542 25.09 -32.36 -47.17
N THR A 543 26.06 -33.24 -46.93
CA THR A 543 25.91 -34.40 -46.01
C THR A 543 25.63 -34.01 -44.56
N ASP A 544 26.05 -32.81 -44.15
CA ASP A 544 25.80 -32.27 -42.82
C ASP A 544 24.52 -31.43 -42.81
N ASN A 545 23.69 -31.59 -41.77
CA ASN A 545 22.44 -30.84 -41.60
C ASN A 545 22.41 -30.00 -40.31
N LEU A 546 23.53 -29.93 -39.57
CA LEU A 546 23.68 -29.13 -38.36
C LEU A 546 25.03 -28.38 -38.35
N VAL A 547 24.97 -27.05 -38.29
CA VAL A 547 26.13 -26.17 -38.12
C VAL A 547 26.04 -25.45 -36.77
N GLN A 548 27.08 -25.57 -35.94
CA GLN A 548 27.15 -24.92 -34.63
C GLN A 548 28.23 -23.85 -34.58
N LEU A 549 27.88 -22.69 -34.04
CA LEU A 549 28.75 -21.52 -33.90
C LEU A 549 28.86 -21.10 -32.43
N ARG A 550 30.03 -20.58 -32.07
CA ARG A 550 30.34 -20.03 -30.75
C ARG A 550 30.94 -18.64 -30.91
N MET A 551 30.61 -17.73 -30.00
CA MET A 551 31.33 -16.46 -29.87
C MET A 551 32.52 -16.66 -28.93
N ASP A 552 33.72 -16.34 -29.38
CA ASP A 552 34.87 -16.28 -28.49
C ASP A 552 34.80 -15.02 -27.62
N GLY A 553 34.72 -15.21 -26.30
CA GLY A 553 34.61 -14.11 -25.34
C GLY A 553 35.88 -13.26 -25.18
N ALA A 554 37.03 -13.73 -25.69
CA ALA A 554 38.29 -12.99 -25.65
C ALA A 554 38.49 -12.13 -26.91
N SER A 555 38.27 -12.68 -28.10
CA SER A 555 38.45 -11.98 -29.38
C SER A 555 37.18 -11.31 -29.92
N GLU A 556 36.01 -11.58 -29.34
CA GLU A 556 34.70 -11.11 -29.82
C GLU A 556 34.44 -11.46 -31.29
N THR A 557 34.97 -12.61 -31.72
CA THR A 557 34.79 -13.18 -33.06
C THR A 557 33.85 -14.39 -33.00
N LEU A 558 33.08 -14.57 -34.06
CA LEU A 558 32.25 -15.75 -34.25
C LEU A 558 33.10 -16.85 -34.88
N GLN A 559 33.06 -18.04 -34.28
CA GLN A 559 33.84 -19.21 -34.68
C GLN A 559 32.92 -20.39 -35.01
N LEU A 560 33.32 -21.19 -36.00
CA LEU A 560 32.70 -22.48 -36.30
C LEU A 560 33.15 -23.52 -35.26
N VAL A 561 32.19 -24.20 -34.61
CA VAL A 561 32.47 -25.25 -33.62
C VAL A 561 32.44 -26.62 -34.28
N SER A 562 31.39 -26.90 -35.06
CA SER A 562 31.20 -28.19 -35.71
C SER A 562 30.23 -28.08 -36.88
N SER A 563 30.46 -28.90 -37.90
CA SER A 563 29.50 -29.27 -38.94
C SER A 563 29.27 -30.78 -38.82
N SER A 564 28.02 -31.20 -38.65
CA SER A 564 27.67 -32.60 -38.42
C SER A 564 26.28 -32.93 -38.93
N SER A 565 25.94 -34.22 -39.01
CA SER A 565 24.58 -34.68 -39.23
C SER A 565 23.90 -35.03 -37.91
N ALA A 566 22.69 -34.54 -37.69
CA ALA A 566 21.84 -34.82 -36.53
C ALA A 566 20.40 -35.10 -36.97
N THR A 567 19.70 -35.97 -36.24
CA THR A 567 18.25 -36.18 -36.36
C THR A 567 17.52 -35.28 -35.35
N PRO A 568 16.21 -34.99 -35.54
CA PRO A 568 15.43 -34.23 -34.56
C PRO A 568 15.53 -34.78 -33.13
N SER A 569 15.63 -36.11 -32.97
CA SER A 569 15.79 -36.80 -31.69
C SER A 569 17.19 -36.70 -31.08
N THR A 570 18.23 -36.45 -31.87
CA THR A 570 19.64 -36.37 -31.41
C THR A 570 20.16 -34.93 -31.36
N LEU A 571 19.37 -33.96 -31.87
CA LEU A 571 19.75 -32.54 -31.94
C LEU A 571 20.05 -31.93 -30.56
N ALA A 572 19.22 -32.21 -29.55
CA ALA A 572 19.43 -31.74 -28.19
C ALA A 572 20.77 -32.24 -27.60
N SER A 573 21.15 -33.49 -27.89
CA SER A 573 22.39 -34.09 -27.41
C SER A 573 23.64 -33.57 -28.14
N ALA A 574 23.48 -33.01 -29.34
CA ALA A 574 24.57 -32.43 -30.11
C ALA A 574 24.96 -31.01 -29.64
N ILE A 575 24.07 -30.32 -28.92
CA ILE A 575 24.28 -28.94 -28.45
C ILE A 575 24.86 -28.95 -27.03
N ASP A 576 25.82 -28.06 -26.79
CA ASP A 576 26.49 -27.91 -25.49
C ASP A 576 25.52 -27.46 -24.37
N THR A 577 25.58 -28.13 -23.21
CA THR A 577 24.73 -27.83 -22.05
C THR A 577 25.32 -26.80 -21.09
N LYS A 578 26.60 -26.45 -21.25
CA LYS A 578 27.35 -25.56 -20.35
C LYS A 578 27.61 -24.19 -20.96
N GLU A 579 27.82 -24.13 -22.28
CA GLU A 579 28.13 -22.90 -23.01
C GLU A 579 27.02 -22.51 -23.99
N PRO A 580 26.79 -21.20 -24.20
CA PRO A 580 25.85 -20.75 -25.23
C PRO A 580 26.31 -21.14 -26.65
N ARG A 581 25.35 -21.49 -27.51
CA ARG A 581 25.58 -21.89 -28.91
C ARG A 581 24.54 -21.28 -29.82
N TYR A 582 24.96 -20.97 -31.05
CA TYR A 582 24.05 -20.77 -32.17
C TYR A 582 24.11 -22.01 -33.06
N ALA A 583 22.96 -22.62 -33.32
CA ALA A 583 22.87 -23.77 -34.20
C ALA A 583 21.96 -23.45 -35.39
N PHE A 584 22.40 -23.82 -36.58
CA PHE A 584 21.59 -23.83 -37.79
C PHE A 584 21.32 -25.28 -38.14
N TYR A 585 20.05 -25.68 -38.08
CA TYR A 585 19.62 -27.03 -38.38
C TYR A 585 18.76 -27.01 -39.64
N ARG A 586 19.14 -27.79 -40.65
CA ARG A 586 18.35 -28.00 -41.86
C ARG A 586 17.37 -29.15 -41.62
N HIS A 587 16.09 -28.85 -41.72
CA HIS A 587 15.05 -29.87 -41.61
C HIS A 587 14.89 -30.65 -42.92
N ASP A 588 14.35 -31.86 -42.83
CA ASP A 588 14.13 -32.76 -43.97
C ASP A 588 12.75 -32.52 -44.61
N ASP A 589 12.39 -31.25 -44.84
CA ASP A 589 11.18 -30.85 -45.56
C ASP A 589 11.47 -30.57 -47.05
N PRO A 590 10.43 -30.57 -47.93
CA PRO A 590 10.62 -30.35 -49.37
C PRO A 590 11.32 -29.04 -49.74
N ASP A 591 11.23 -28.03 -48.86
CA ASP A 591 11.83 -26.71 -49.03
C ASP A 591 13.22 -26.56 -48.36
N ALA A 592 13.74 -27.63 -47.74
CA ALA A 592 15.01 -27.65 -47.00
C ALA A 592 15.14 -26.46 -46.01
N SER A 593 14.07 -26.22 -45.26
CA SER A 593 13.94 -25.09 -44.35
C SER A 593 14.97 -25.17 -43.23
N VAL A 594 15.57 -24.02 -42.91
CA VAL A 594 16.56 -23.92 -41.83
C VAL A 594 15.95 -23.30 -40.58
N VAL A 595 16.11 -23.98 -39.45
CA VAL A 595 15.80 -23.48 -38.12
C VAL A 595 17.06 -22.90 -37.51
N PHE A 596 16.98 -21.64 -37.08
CA PHE A 596 18.01 -21.04 -36.24
C PHE A 596 17.65 -21.29 -34.78
N ILE A 597 18.57 -21.88 -34.02
CA ILE A 597 18.39 -22.24 -32.62
C ILE A 597 19.45 -21.50 -31.81
N SER A 598 19.00 -20.67 -30.88
CA SER A 598 19.87 -19.98 -29.92
C SER A 598 19.72 -20.62 -28.56
N THR A 599 20.74 -21.35 -28.10
CA THR A 599 20.77 -21.93 -26.76
C THR A 599 21.62 -21.08 -25.83
N CYS A 600 21.09 -20.74 -24.66
CA CYS A 600 21.80 -19.95 -23.67
C CYS A 600 21.59 -20.50 -22.25
N PRO A 601 22.42 -21.48 -21.83
CA PRO A 601 22.33 -22.08 -20.51
C PRO A 601 22.32 -21.05 -19.38
N SER A 602 21.45 -21.27 -18.39
CA SER A 602 21.32 -20.38 -17.23
C SER A 602 22.63 -20.22 -16.42
N GLY A 603 23.50 -21.23 -16.50
CA GLY A 603 24.84 -21.23 -15.90
C GLY A 603 25.90 -20.38 -16.62
N ALA A 604 25.65 -19.90 -17.85
CA ALA A 604 26.59 -19.07 -18.61
C ALA A 604 26.81 -17.71 -17.93
N LYS A 605 27.96 -17.06 -18.14
CA LYS A 605 28.26 -15.76 -17.49
C LYS A 605 27.36 -14.65 -18.06
N ILE A 606 27.01 -13.66 -17.24
CA ILE A 606 26.16 -12.51 -17.67
C ILE A 606 26.70 -11.86 -18.95
N ARG A 607 28.03 -11.68 -19.06
CA ARG A 607 28.67 -11.13 -20.28
C ARG A 607 28.38 -11.99 -21.51
N GLU A 608 28.53 -13.31 -21.41
CA GLU A 608 28.26 -14.25 -22.51
C GLU A 608 26.78 -14.21 -22.90
N ARG A 609 25.86 -14.23 -21.93
CA ARG A 609 24.42 -14.14 -22.19
C ARG A 609 24.02 -12.84 -22.88
N MET A 610 24.59 -11.71 -22.45
CA MET A 610 24.36 -10.40 -23.09
C MET A 610 24.90 -10.36 -24.52
N ILE A 611 26.11 -10.86 -24.75
CA ILE A 611 26.72 -10.88 -26.09
C ILE A 611 25.89 -11.76 -27.03
N TYR A 612 25.45 -12.94 -26.59
CA TYR A 612 24.64 -13.82 -27.42
C TYR A 612 23.23 -13.27 -27.69
N ALA A 613 22.60 -12.60 -26.72
CA ALA A 613 21.30 -11.95 -26.93
C ALA A 613 21.41 -10.76 -27.91
N ALA A 614 22.45 -9.93 -27.77
CA ALA A 614 22.66 -8.75 -28.61
C ALA A 614 23.11 -9.12 -30.05
N SER A 615 23.87 -10.20 -30.21
CA SER A 615 24.46 -10.62 -31.48
C SER A 615 23.52 -11.48 -32.34
N ARG A 616 22.44 -12.02 -31.76
CA ARG A 616 21.49 -12.93 -32.41
C ARG A 616 20.99 -12.42 -33.76
N GLY A 617 20.55 -11.16 -33.81
CA GLY A 617 20.03 -10.55 -35.03
C GLY A 617 21.09 -10.47 -36.14
N ASN A 618 22.34 -10.20 -35.78
CA ASN A 618 23.45 -10.07 -36.71
C ASN A 618 23.91 -11.44 -37.22
N VAL A 619 23.92 -12.49 -36.38
CA VAL A 619 24.23 -13.86 -36.82
C VAL A 619 23.20 -14.38 -37.83
N VAL A 620 21.91 -14.14 -37.57
CA VAL A 620 20.86 -14.48 -38.54
C VAL A 620 21.02 -13.67 -39.83
N SER A 621 21.30 -12.37 -39.74
CA SER A 621 21.51 -11.51 -40.91
C SER A 621 22.72 -11.96 -41.72
N LEU A 622 23.80 -12.38 -41.08
CA LEU A 622 25.00 -12.92 -41.74
C LEU A 622 24.67 -14.21 -42.51
N ALA A 623 23.96 -15.14 -41.88
CA ALA A 623 23.52 -16.37 -42.54
C ALA A 623 22.61 -16.11 -43.75
N GLN A 624 21.69 -15.14 -43.64
CA GLN A 624 20.77 -14.78 -44.72
C GLN A 624 21.48 -14.02 -45.86
N ASN A 625 22.32 -13.03 -45.54
CA ASN A 625 22.91 -12.12 -46.52
C ASN A 625 24.18 -12.70 -47.18
N GLU A 626 25.05 -13.37 -46.43
CA GLU A 626 26.35 -13.83 -46.93
C GLU A 626 26.34 -15.30 -47.39
N ALA A 627 25.52 -16.13 -46.75
CA ALA A 627 25.37 -17.54 -47.07
C ALA A 627 24.07 -17.89 -47.82
N GLY A 628 23.15 -16.93 -48.01
CA GLY A 628 21.91 -17.15 -48.77
C GLY A 628 20.91 -18.09 -48.08
N LEU A 629 21.07 -18.35 -46.78
CA LEU A 629 20.22 -19.29 -46.05
C LEU A 629 18.81 -18.74 -45.82
N LYS A 630 17.79 -19.53 -46.15
CA LYS A 630 16.39 -19.23 -45.81
C LYS A 630 16.07 -19.69 -44.39
N VAL A 631 16.36 -18.85 -43.39
CA VAL A 631 15.98 -19.10 -41.99
C VAL A 631 14.48 -18.87 -41.82
N VAL A 632 13.69 -19.95 -41.71
CA VAL A 632 12.22 -19.90 -41.64
C VAL A 632 11.75 -19.67 -40.21
N LYS A 633 12.41 -20.31 -39.23
CA LYS A 633 12.05 -20.26 -37.82
C LYS A 633 13.25 -19.93 -36.94
N LYS A 634 12.97 -19.28 -35.81
CA LYS A 634 13.95 -18.90 -34.78
C LYS A 634 13.48 -19.46 -33.45
N LEU A 635 14.21 -20.44 -32.93
CA LEU A 635 13.94 -21.07 -31.65
C LEU A 635 14.91 -20.54 -30.60
N GLU A 636 14.38 -20.19 -29.44
CA GLU A 636 15.18 -19.77 -28.29
C GLU A 636 14.96 -20.75 -27.16
N ALA A 637 16.04 -21.35 -26.69
CA ALA A 637 15.99 -22.34 -25.63
C ALA A 637 16.98 -21.98 -24.52
N THR A 638 16.56 -22.14 -23.27
CA THR A 638 17.47 -21.96 -22.14
C THR A 638 18.43 -23.14 -22.05
N ASN A 639 17.93 -24.36 -22.27
CA ASN A 639 18.73 -25.58 -22.27
C ASN A 639 18.54 -26.37 -23.57
N PRO A 640 19.54 -27.13 -24.01
CA PRO A 640 19.41 -28.01 -25.17
C PRO A 640 18.24 -28.99 -25.11
N ASP A 641 17.86 -29.44 -23.90
CA ASP A 641 16.75 -30.37 -23.67
C ASP A 641 15.38 -29.79 -24.07
N GLU A 642 15.25 -28.47 -24.15
CA GLU A 642 14.03 -27.80 -24.63
C GLU A 642 13.90 -27.87 -26.16
N VAL A 643 14.98 -28.22 -26.87
CA VAL A 643 15.00 -28.44 -28.31
C VAL A 643 14.57 -29.88 -28.60
N THR A 644 13.31 -30.20 -28.27
CA THR A 644 12.75 -31.53 -28.50
C THR A 644 12.31 -31.70 -29.95
N GLU A 645 12.29 -32.94 -30.43
CA GLU A 645 11.74 -33.32 -31.74
C GLU A 645 10.33 -32.76 -31.94
N GLN A 646 9.49 -32.84 -30.90
CA GLN A 646 8.12 -32.36 -30.97
C GLN A 646 8.04 -30.83 -31.17
N ILE A 647 8.87 -30.05 -30.49
CA ILE A 647 8.90 -28.58 -30.65
C ILE A 647 9.37 -28.19 -32.06
N ILE A 648 10.37 -28.89 -32.61
CA ILE A 648 10.84 -28.64 -33.98
C ILE A 648 9.71 -28.96 -34.97
N LEU A 649 9.04 -30.09 -34.81
CA LEU A 649 7.92 -30.48 -35.68
C LEU A 649 6.73 -29.52 -35.55
N ASP A 650 6.41 -29.07 -34.33
CA ASP A 650 5.30 -28.15 -34.06
C ASP A 650 5.55 -26.75 -34.64
N GLU A 651 6.81 -26.30 -34.70
CA GLU A 651 7.16 -25.03 -35.37
C GLU A 651 6.86 -25.03 -36.88
N PHE A 652 6.86 -26.20 -37.52
CA PHE A 652 6.52 -26.34 -38.94
C PHE A 652 5.06 -26.74 -39.19
N LYS A 653 4.27 -27.01 -38.15
CA LYS A 653 2.83 -27.21 -38.27
C LYS A 653 2.11 -25.85 -38.33
N VAL A 654 1.20 -25.69 -39.29
CA VAL A 654 0.23 -24.58 -39.29
C VAL A 654 -0.94 -24.98 -38.39
N GLU A 655 -0.87 -24.69 -37.10
CA GLU A 655 -1.99 -24.96 -36.20
C GLU A 655 -3.18 -24.04 -36.48
N LYS A 656 -4.39 -24.61 -36.56
CA LYS A 656 -5.63 -23.84 -36.52
C LYS A 656 -5.81 -23.32 -35.11
N LYS A 657 -5.89 -21.99 -34.94
CA LYS A 657 -6.14 -21.31 -33.65
C LYS A 657 -7.29 -21.99 -32.91
N GLU A 658 -7.00 -22.61 -31.77
CA GLU A 658 -8.05 -23.23 -30.94
C GLU A 658 -9.03 -22.16 -30.44
N GLU A 659 -10.32 -22.37 -30.71
CA GLU A 659 -11.38 -21.51 -30.18
C GLU A 659 -11.54 -21.76 -28.67
N SER A 660 -11.46 -20.68 -27.87
CA SER A 660 -11.70 -20.74 -26.42
C SER A 660 -13.11 -21.25 -26.13
N LYS A 661 -13.23 -22.47 -25.59
CA LYS A 661 -14.51 -23.04 -25.18
C LYS A 661 -14.97 -22.43 -23.86
N GLY A 662 -16.10 -21.71 -23.88
CA GLY A 662 -16.74 -21.20 -22.67
C GLY A 662 -17.40 -22.31 -21.84
N PHE A 663 -17.47 -22.15 -20.52
CA PHE A 663 -18.21 -23.06 -19.65
C PHE A 663 -19.73 -22.82 -19.76
N ALA A 664 -20.52 -23.88 -19.54
CA ALA A 664 -21.97 -23.76 -19.55
C ALA A 664 -22.46 -22.90 -18.36
N LYS A 665 -23.38 -21.96 -18.62
CA LYS A 665 -24.04 -21.19 -17.56
C LYS A 665 -24.85 -22.14 -16.65
N PRO A 666 -24.97 -21.85 -15.34
CA PRO A 666 -25.83 -22.62 -14.45
C PRO A 666 -27.27 -22.72 -14.99
N LYS A 667 -27.92 -23.86 -14.77
CA LYS A 667 -29.34 -24.03 -15.13
C LYS A 667 -30.18 -23.01 -14.36
N ARG A 668 -31.14 -22.38 -15.03
CA ARG A 668 -32.12 -21.50 -14.37
C ARG A 668 -32.82 -22.26 -13.23
N PRO A 669 -33.18 -21.60 -12.12
CA PRO A 669 -33.96 -22.25 -11.07
C PRO A 669 -35.20 -22.92 -11.67
N GLY A 670 -35.42 -24.19 -11.33
CA GLY A 670 -36.57 -24.94 -11.82
C GLY A 670 -37.88 -24.25 -11.40
N ARG A 671 -38.84 -24.20 -12.32
CA ARG A 671 -40.20 -23.72 -12.03
C ARG A 671 -40.79 -24.66 -10.96
N ARG A 672 -41.05 -24.16 -9.76
CA ARG A 672 -41.81 -24.89 -8.74
C ARG A 672 -43.26 -24.97 -9.12
#